data_AF-A0A6G1REU8-F1
#
_entry.id   AF-A0A6G1REU8-F1
#
_cell.length_a   1.000
_cell.length_b   1.000
_cell.length_c   1.000
_cell.angle_alpha   90.00
_cell.angle_beta   90.00
_cell.angle_gamma   90.00
#
_symmetry.space_group_name_H-M   'P 1'
#
loop_
_entity.id
_entity.type
_entity.pdbx_description
1 polymer ?
#
loop_
_entity_poly.entity_id
_entity_poly.type
_entity_poly.pdbx_seq_one_letter_code
_entity_poly.pdbx_strand_id
1 'polypeptide(L)'
;MKEKSFDALTCVTMLKMVWISKASAIQRKGRAGRCQPGICFRLFSRLRFQNMLEFQTPELLRMPLQELCLHTKLLAPSNCPIVDFLTKAPDPPPALIVRNAVQMLKTIDAMDPWEDLTELGYHLTELPVEPHLGKMVLCAVVLKCLDPILTIACTLAYRDPFVLPTLAFQKRAAMLCRKRFTAGTFSDHMALLRAFQAWQKARSDGWERTFCEKNFLSQATMEIIIGMRTQLLGQLRASGFVRTRGGADIRDVNTNSENWAVVKAALVAGMYPNLVHVDKENLVLTGPKEKKIRFHRTSVLSQPQYKKIPPANEQAAAIQALPTNWLIYDEMTRAHRIANIRCCSVVTPVTVALFCGPARLPSNALQEPPRFRGDAVSNDDSDSEMEDKTTADLALLKLDEWLHIKLDPEAAGLLMQLRHKWHSLFLRRMRAPSKPWSQVDEATLRAITAVLTTEEQSAGLQQPSGIGQRPKPMTSEELPLQSTWGSTNSRKSSAETEFSDDSSNAEKVLKKSMPPAFYQPRKYKLKNKLHCKRTSDDKSDQSSVKSTDSSSYPSPCTSPSSPASVKGSKSPSPRPNTPVRYFILKSSNLQNIDISQQKGIWSTMPSNEQKLNNAFWESSLVYLIFSVQGSGHFQGFARMASEIGCEKSQDWGSAGLGGVFKVDWIRKESLPFQFAHHLLNPWNDNKKVQISRDGQELEPQVGEQLVQLWDRISLTRKNSTD
;
A
#
# COMPACT_ATOMS: atom_id res chain seq x y z
N MET A 1 4.38 -16.77 0.16
CA MET A 1 3.87 -15.88 1.23
C MET A 1 3.39 -14.59 0.58
N LYS A 2 2.44 -13.88 1.20
CA LYS A 2 2.13 -12.49 0.81
C LYS A 2 2.98 -11.57 1.67
N GLU A 3 3.71 -10.65 1.04
CA GLU A 3 4.63 -9.72 1.69
C GLU A 3 4.26 -8.28 1.31
N LYS A 4 4.20 -7.37 2.29
CA LYS A 4 4.06 -5.93 2.03
C LYS A 4 5.45 -5.40 1.66
N SER A 5 5.55 -4.75 0.50
CA SER A 5 6.76 -4.04 0.08
C SER A 5 6.39 -2.68 -0.47
N PHE A 6 7.05 -1.63 -0.02
CA PHE A 6 6.90 -0.27 -0.50
C PHE A 6 7.75 -0.03 -1.76
N ASP A 7 7.20 0.64 -2.76
CA ASP A 7 7.98 1.27 -3.84
C ASP A 7 8.11 2.76 -3.53
N ALA A 8 9.28 3.18 -3.06
CA ALA A 8 9.54 4.58 -2.69
C ALA A 8 9.80 5.52 -3.89
N LEU A 9 9.87 5.00 -5.13
CA LEU A 9 9.89 5.85 -6.31
C LEU A 9 8.48 6.33 -6.63
N THR A 10 7.52 5.41 -6.75
CA THR A 10 6.10 5.77 -6.99
C THR A 10 5.33 6.14 -5.71
N CYS A 11 5.90 5.87 -4.53
CA CYS A 11 5.27 5.98 -3.20
C CYS A 11 4.06 5.05 -3.01
N VAL A 12 4.12 3.82 -3.55
CA VAL A 12 2.99 2.89 -3.61
C VAL A 12 3.26 1.60 -2.84
N THR A 13 2.31 1.17 -2.00
CA THR A 13 2.32 -0.17 -1.39
C THR A 13 2.11 -1.24 -2.46
N MET A 14 2.91 -2.30 -2.43
CA MET A 14 2.67 -3.53 -3.17
C MET A 14 2.50 -4.72 -2.22
N LEU A 15 1.51 -5.58 -2.51
CA LEU A 15 1.34 -6.86 -1.81
C LEU A 15 1.83 -8.00 -2.72
N LYS A 16 3.12 -8.32 -2.65
CA LYS A 16 3.79 -9.28 -3.54
C LYS A 16 3.56 -10.72 -3.07
N MET A 17 3.46 -11.66 -4.01
CA MET A 17 3.53 -13.09 -3.71
C MET A 17 4.95 -13.58 -3.90
N VAL A 18 5.65 -13.84 -2.79
CA VAL A 18 7.06 -14.25 -2.75
C VAL A 18 7.20 -15.70 -2.29
N TRP A 19 8.33 -16.35 -2.60
CA TRP A 19 8.70 -17.59 -1.92
C TRP A 19 9.06 -17.32 -0.45
N ILE A 20 8.92 -18.32 0.41
CA ILE A 20 9.41 -18.20 1.80
C ILE A 20 10.92 -18.41 1.85
N SER A 21 11.59 -17.87 2.86
CA SER A 21 13.00 -18.16 3.09
C SER A 21 13.24 -19.57 3.63
N LYS A 22 14.46 -20.08 3.54
CA LYS A 22 14.87 -21.37 4.11
C LYS A 22 14.68 -21.38 5.64
N ALA A 23 15.11 -20.31 6.33
CA ALA A 23 14.85 -20.11 7.76
C ALA A 23 13.34 -20.18 8.08
N SER A 24 12.48 -19.59 7.23
CA SER A 24 11.02 -19.67 7.39
C SER A 24 10.49 -21.11 7.23
N ALA A 25 11.04 -21.88 6.30
CA ALA A 25 10.70 -23.29 6.10
C ALA A 25 11.26 -24.22 7.20
N ILE A 26 12.36 -23.83 7.86
CA ILE A 26 12.93 -24.52 9.03
C ILE A 26 12.08 -24.20 10.27
N GLN A 27 11.73 -22.93 10.52
CA GLN A 27 10.86 -22.53 11.62
C GLN A 27 9.49 -23.24 11.54
N ARG A 28 8.95 -23.44 10.32
CA ARG A 28 7.73 -24.23 10.07
C ARG A 28 7.90 -25.71 10.40
N LYS A 29 9.04 -26.34 10.05
CA LYS A 29 9.37 -27.72 10.47
C LYS A 29 9.34 -27.84 12.00
N GLY A 30 9.93 -26.88 12.71
CA GLY A 30 9.97 -26.84 14.17
C GLY A 30 8.59 -26.77 14.85
N ARG A 31 7.54 -26.29 14.18
CA ARG A 31 6.18 -26.28 14.76
C ARG A 31 5.58 -27.69 14.92
N ALA A 32 5.97 -28.64 14.08
CA ALA A 32 5.45 -30.02 14.11
C ALA A 32 6.05 -30.86 15.25
N GLY A 33 7.28 -30.56 15.69
CA GLY A 33 8.00 -31.32 16.73
C GLY A 33 7.77 -30.85 18.16
N ARG A 34 6.67 -30.13 18.46
CA ARG A 34 6.46 -29.44 19.73
C ARG A 34 6.07 -30.34 20.91
N CYS A 35 5.32 -31.40 20.66
CA CYS A 35 4.80 -32.30 21.70
C CYS A 35 5.31 -33.74 21.56
N GLN A 36 5.66 -34.14 20.33
CA GLN A 36 6.16 -35.45 19.93
C GLN A 36 6.85 -35.32 18.56
N PRO A 37 7.56 -36.34 18.05
CA PRO A 37 8.05 -36.35 16.68
C PRO A 37 6.91 -36.11 15.66
N GLY A 38 7.15 -35.25 14.68
CA GLY A 38 6.10 -34.79 13.75
C GLY A 38 6.61 -34.50 12.35
N ILE A 39 5.73 -34.67 11.35
CA ILE A 39 6.04 -34.57 9.93
C ILE A 39 5.68 -33.15 9.41
N CYS A 40 6.54 -32.57 8.56
CA CYS A 40 6.30 -31.27 7.95
C CYS A 40 6.33 -31.38 6.42
N PHE A 41 5.15 -31.42 5.81
CA PHE A 41 4.99 -31.44 4.36
C PHE A 41 5.36 -30.08 3.75
N ARG A 42 6.29 -30.08 2.77
CA ARG A 42 6.74 -28.89 2.04
C ARG A 42 6.24 -28.97 0.60
N LEU A 43 5.29 -28.11 0.24
CA LEU A 43 4.69 -28.06 -1.10
C LEU A 43 5.59 -27.30 -2.11
N PHE A 44 6.85 -27.73 -2.23
CA PHE A 44 7.84 -27.23 -3.18
C PHE A 44 9.01 -28.22 -3.31
N SER A 45 9.66 -28.25 -4.48
CA SER A 45 10.76 -29.20 -4.76
C SER A 45 12.03 -28.91 -3.94
N ARG A 46 12.92 -29.91 -3.84
CA ARG A 46 14.25 -29.75 -3.20
C ARG A 46 15.08 -28.66 -3.90
N LEU A 47 15.05 -28.61 -5.23
CA LEU A 47 15.69 -27.56 -6.04
C LEU A 47 15.13 -26.17 -5.74
N ARG A 48 13.81 -26.03 -5.59
CA ARG A 48 13.21 -24.74 -5.20
C ARG A 48 13.61 -24.35 -3.77
N PHE A 49 13.78 -25.29 -2.84
CA PHE A 49 14.30 -25.01 -1.49
C PHE A 49 15.79 -24.59 -1.50
N GLN A 50 16.63 -25.22 -2.32
CA GLN A 50 18.04 -24.83 -2.48
C GLN A 50 18.17 -23.40 -2.99
N ASN A 51 17.33 -23.01 -3.96
CA ASN A 51 17.23 -21.68 -4.55
C ASN A 51 16.33 -20.69 -3.79
N MET A 52 15.91 -20.98 -2.55
CA MET A 52 15.30 -19.98 -1.66
C MET A 52 16.38 -19.11 -0.98
N LEU A 53 16.06 -17.84 -0.74
CA LEU A 53 16.83 -16.97 0.16
C LEU A 53 16.96 -17.62 1.54
N GLU A 54 18.07 -17.41 2.24
CA GLU A 54 18.29 -18.00 3.58
C GLU A 54 17.33 -17.35 4.60
N PHE A 55 17.34 -16.03 4.65
CA PHE A 55 16.47 -15.18 5.47
C PHE A 55 15.45 -14.43 4.60
N GLN A 56 14.52 -13.71 5.23
CA GLN A 56 13.64 -12.78 4.52
C GLN A 56 14.33 -11.42 4.42
N THR A 57 13.97 -10.60 3.43
CA THR A 57 14.49 -9.23 3.30
C THR A 57 14.13 -8.40 4.55
N PRO A 58 15.11 -7.73 5.21
CA PRO A 58 14.86 -6.89 6.37
C PRO A 58 13.82 -5.80 6.12
N GLU A 59 13.04 -5.43 7.14
CA GLU A 59 11.95 -4.45 6.98
C GLU A 59 12.46 -3.06 6.60
N LEU A 60 13.66 -2.70 7.07
CA LEU A 60 14.46 -1.53 6.67
C LEU A 60 14.66 -1.39 5.15
N LEU A 61 14.58 -2.49 4.39
CA LEU A 61 14.74 -2.50 2.92
C LEU A 61 13.41 -2.63 2.16
N ARG A 62 12.26 -2.77 2.85
CA ARG A 62 10.95 -2.99 2.20
C ARG A 62 9.78 -2.19 2.76
N MET A 63 9.95 -1.43 3.83
CA MET A 63 8.90 -0.59 4.42
C MET A 63 9.14 0.91 4.13
N PRO A 64 8.13 1.79 4.28
CA PRO A 64 8.35 3.24 4.30
C PRO A 64 9.30 3.63 5.44
N LEU A 65 10.14 4.65 5.24
CA LEU A 65 11.20 5.03 6.19
C LEU A 65 10.94 6.36 6.91
N GLN A 66 9.79 7.00 6.70
CA GLN A 66 9.50 8.34 7.24
C GLN A 66 9.59 8.39 8.78
N GLU A 67 8.92 7.46 9.47
CA GLU A 67 8.99 7.34 10.94
C GLU A 67 10.42 7.05 11.42
N LEU A 68 11.15 6.17 10.74
CA LEU A 68 12.54 5.87 11.06
C LEU A 68 13.46 7.08 10.86
N CYS A 69 13.29 7.86 9.79
CA CYS A 69 14.10 9.05 9.52
C CYS A 69 13.86 10.14 10.58
N LEU A 70 12.61 10.31 11.02
CA LEU A 70 12.24 11.25 12.08
C LEU A 70 12.93 10.88 13.40
N HIS A 71 12.84 9.62 13.84
CA HIS A 71 13.52 9.13 15.04
C HIS A 71 15.06 9.10 14.89
N THR A 72 15.57 8.83 13.68
CA THR A 72 17.02 8.86 13.41
C THR A 72 17.59 10.25 13.67
N LYS A 73 16.87 11.33 13.32
CA LYS A 73 17.35 12.70 13.57
C LYS A 73 17.44 13.06 15.07
N LEU A 74 16.66 12.40 15.95
CA LEU A 74 16.81 12.55 17.41
C LEU A 74 18.06 11.82 17.96
N LEU A 75 18.50 10.74 17.31
CA LEU A 75 19.54 9.84 17.81
C LEU A 75 20.90 10.03 17.12
N ALA A 76 20.91 10.62 15.93
CA ALA A 76 22.12 10.94 15.19
C ALA A 76 22.88 12.11 15.84
N PRO A 77 24.23 12.13 15.80
CA PRO A 77 25.00 13.27 16.26
C PRO A 77 24.60 14.57 15.55
N SER A 78 24.74 15.71 16.22
CA SER A 78 24.56 17.03 15.60
C SER A 78 25.37 17.14 14.30
N ASN A 79 24.77 17.73 13.26
CA ASN A 79 25.32 17.84 11.90
C ASN A 79 25.53 16.51 11.13
N CYS A 80 25.04 15.37 11.63
CA CYS A 80 25.04 14.10 10.90
C CYS A 80 23.78 13.97 10.01
N PRO A 81 23.90 13.89 8.67
CA PRO A 81 22.76 13.63 7.79
C PRO A 81 22.10 12.27 8.08
N ILE A 82 20.79 12.18 7.88
CA ILE A 82 20.03 10.97 8.22
C ILE A 82 20.49 9.77 7.36
N VAL A 83 20.87 10.04 6.11
CA VAL A 83 21.44 9.04 5.20
C VAL A 83 22.78 8.50 5.69
N ASP A 84 23.67 9.34 6.22
CA ASP A 84 25.02 8.94 6.67
C ASP A 84 25.02 8.27 8.05
N PHE A 85 23.90 8.39 8.78
CA PHE A 85 23.63 7.54 9.93
C PHE A 85 23.13 6.15 9.49
N LEU A 86 22.13 6.10 8.58
CA LEU A 86 21.52 4.83 8.16
C LEU A 86 22.42 3.95 7.28
N THR A 87 23.45 4.49 6.63
CA THR A 87 24.49 3.69 5.95
C THR A 87 25.31 2.79 6.89
N LYS A 88 25.25 3.03 8.21
CA LYS A 88 25.94 2.25 9.25
C LYS A 88 25.13 1.06 9.76
N ALA A 89 23.91 0.86 9.27
CA ALA A 89 23.10 -0.32 9.60
C ALA A 89 23.70 -1.60 8.97
N PRO A 90 23.46 -2.81 9.54
CA PRO A 90 24.00 -4.06 8.99
C PRO A 90 23.58 -4.36 7.55
N ASP A 91 22.33 -4.02 7.22
CA ASP A 91 21.75 -4.06 5.88
C ASP A 91 21.25 -2.63 5.54
N PRO A 92 22.10 -1.73 5.00
CA PRO A 92 21.76 -0.32 4.89
C PRO A 92 20.75 -0.03 3.76
N PRO A 93 19.76 0.85 3.99
CA PRO A 93 18.80 1.22 2.95
C PRO A 93 19.47 2.06 1.85
N PRO A 94 19.09 1.90 0.57
CA PRO A 94 19.69 2.69 -0.51
C PRO A 94 19.44 4.19 -0.29
N ALA A 95 20.47 5.02 -0.44
CA ALA A 95 20.46 6.45 -0.11
C ALA A 95 19.28 7.24 -0.72
N LEU A 96 18.85 6.89 -1.94
CA LEU A 96 17.68 7.50 -2.59
C LEU A 96 16.36 7.24 -1.84
N ILE A 97 16.20 6.07 -1.23
CA ILE A 97 15.00 5.71 -0.45
C ILE A 97 14.94 6.56 0.83
N VAL A 98 16.08 6.74 1.50
CA VAL A 98 16.20 7.61 2.67
C VAL A 98 15.92 9.07 2.28
N ARG A 99 16.54 9.58 1.22
CA ARG A 99 16.29 10.94 0.72
C ARG A 99 14.83 11.17 0.33
N ASN A 100 14.15 10.20 -0.26
CA ASN A 100 12.71 10.30 -0.56
C ASN A 100 11.85 10.33 0.71
N ALA A 101 12.21 9.58 1.76
CA ALA A 101 11.52 9.62 3.05
C ALA A 101 11.75 10.95 3.80
N VAL A 102 12.98 11.45 3.81
CA VAL A 102 13.33 12.78 4.34
C VAL A 102 12.62 13.89 3.57
N GLN A 103 12.57 13.82 2.24
CA GLN A 103 11.82 14.78 1.42
C GLN A 103 10.32 14.76 1.76
N MET A 104 9.73 13.59 2.04
CA MET A 104 8.35 13.51 2.51
C MET A 104 8.15 14.19 3.89
N LEU A 105 9.11 14.04 4.81
CA LEU A 105 9.09 14.76 6.10
C LEU A 105 9.19 16.29 5.92
N LYS A 106 9.98 16.76 4.95
CA LYS A 106 10.04 18.19 4.56
C LYS A 106 8.72 18.65 3.92
N THR A 107 8.11 17.85 3.05
CA THR A 107 6.81 18.13 2.42
C THR A 107 5.66 18.24 3.45
N ILE A 108 5.73 17.55 4.59
CA ILE A 108 4.74 17.70 5.68
C ILE A 108 5.15 18.73 6.76
N ASP A 109 6.15 19.58 6.51
CA ASP A 109 6.70 20.58 7.46
C ASP A 109 7.27 19.97 8.76
N ALA A 110 7.56 18.66 8.83
CA ALA A 110 8.14 18.00 9.99
C ALA A 110 9.66 18.18 10.08
N MET A 111 10.32 18.35 8.94
CA MET A 111 11.72 18.74 8.82
C MET A 111 11.84 20.02 8.01
N ASP A 112 12.87 20.80 8.29
CA ASP A 112 13.23 21.99 7.52
C ASP A 112 14.13 21.63 6.32
N PRO A 113 14.53 22.61 5.46
CA PRO A 113 15.41 22.34 4.33
C PRO A 113 16.75 21.68 4.68
N TRP A 114 17.27 21.86 5.90
CA TRP A 114 18.57 21.38 6.37
C TRP A 114 18.51 19.99 7.07
N GLU A 115 17.35 19.33 7.04
CA GLU A 115 17.06 18.08 7.77
C GLU A 115 16.96 18.27 9.30
N ASP A 116 16.80 19.49 9.82
CA ASP A 116 16.53 19.71 11.24
C ASP A 116 15.03 19.57 11.55
N LEU A 117 14.72 19.10 12.77
CA LEU A 117 13.34 18.91 13.21
C LEU A 117 12.67 20.26 13.46
N THR A 118 11.49 20.46 12.89
CA THR A 118 10.67 21.62 13.22
C THR A 118 9.96 21.40 14.57
N GLU A 119 9.34 22.46 15.09
CA GLU A 119 8.39 22.39 16.21
C GLU A 119 7.35 21.26 16.03
N LEU A 120 6.84 21.11 14.80
CA LEU A 120 5.94 20.01 14.43
C LEU A 120 6.69 18.67 14.46
N GLY A 121 7.88 18.60 13.86
CA GLY A 121 8.74 17.40 13.86
C GLY A 121 8.98 16.81 15.24
N TYR A 122 9.29 17.65 16.24
CA TYR A 122 9.43 17.21 17.64
C TYR A 122 8.14 16.59 18.18
N HIS A 123 6.99 17.28 18.08
CA HIS A 123 5.71 16.71 18.53
C HIS A 123 5.34 15.41 17.80
N LEU A 124 5.71 15.27 16.52
CA LEU A 124 5.50 14.03 15.76
C LEU A 124 6.35 12.85 16.22
N THR A 125 7.45 13.07 16.96
CA THR A 125 8.22 11.98 17.59
C THR A 125 7.63 11.48 18.91
N GLU A 126 6.74 12.26 19.55
CA GLU A 126 6.08 11.87 20.81
C GLU A 126 4.78 11.06 20.58
N LEU A 127 4.22 11.11 19.37
CA LEU A 127 2.94 10.48 19.05
C LEU A 127 3.13 9.04 18.51
N PRO A 128 2.45 8.02 19.07
CA PRO A 128 2.59 6.62 18.65
C PRO A 128 1.77 6.29 17.38
N VAL A 129 1.97 7.07 16.31
CA VAL A 129 1.33 6.92 14.99
C VAL A 129 2.27 7.41 13.89
N GLU A 130 2.04 7.03 12.63
CA GLU A 130 2.84 7.57 11.51
C GLU A 130 2.80 9.11 11.47
N PRO A 131 3.89 9.80 11.08
CA PRO A 131 4.00 11.26 11.16
C PRO A 131 2.86 12.04 10.46
N HIS A 132 2.31 11.49 9.38
CA HIS A 132 1.20 12.09 8.63
C HIS A 132 -0.13 12.05 9.43
N LEU A 133 -0.40 10.94 10.13
CA LEU A 133 -1.53 10.81 11.08
C LEU A 133 -1.32 11.67 12.32
N GLY A 134 -0.07 11.82 12.78
CA GLY A 134 0.26 12.78 13.84
C GLY A 134 -0.07 14.22 13.44
N LYS A 135 0.30 14.65 12.22
CA LYS A 135 -0.05 15.98 11.68
C LYS A 135 -1.57 16.15 11.59
N MET A 136 -2.30 15.12 11.14
CA MET A 136 -3.76 15.09 11.10
C MET A 136 -4.39 15.40 12.46
N VAL A 137 -3.90 14.74 13.52
CA VAL A 137 -4.41 14.87 14.89
C VAL A 137 -4.05 16.23 15.50
N LEU A 138 -2.82 16.71 15.30
CA LEU A 138 -2.38 18.03 15.77
C LEU A 138 -3.15 19.16 15.06
N CYS A 139 -3.42 19.04 13.76
CA CYS A 139 -4.30 19.97 13.04
C CYS A 139 -5.73 19.94 13.61
N ALA A 140 -6.25 18.76 13.98
CA ALA A 140 -7.58 18.63 14.57
C ALA A 140 -7.72 19.27 15.96
N VAL A 141 -6.65 19.30 16.78
CA VAL A 141 -6.64 20.07 18.04
C VAL A 141 -6.82 21.56 17.75
N VAL A 142 -6.07 22.11 16.78
CA VAL A 142 -6.12 23.54 16.45
C VAL A 142 -7.42 23.92 15.72
N LEU A 143 -7.97 23.02 14.89
CA LEU A 143 -9.28 23.17 14.26
C LEU A 143 -10.46 22.93 15.22
N LYS A 144 -10.19 22.53 16.47
CA LYS A 144 -11.18 22.17 17.51
C LYS A 144 -12.15 21.06 17.06
N CYS A 145 -11.66 20.09 16.30
CA CYS A 145 -12.41 18.95 15.76
C CYS A 145 -11.78 17.58 16.13
N LEU A 146 -11.21 17.48 17.33
CA LEU A 146 -10.28 16.40 17.71
C LEU A 146 -10.90 15.00 17.71
N ASP A 147 -12.03 14.79 18.37
CA ASP A 147 -12.51 13.44 18.73
C ASP A 147 -12.90 12.56 17.50
N PRO A 148 -13.54 13.10 16.45
CA PRO A 148 -13.69 12.40 15.16
C PRO A 148 -12.36 11.98 14.55
N ILE A 149 -11.38 12.90 14.50
CA ILE A 149 -10.07 12.66 13.88
C ILE A 149 -9.25 11.67 14.69
N LEU A 150 -9.27 11.76 16.02
CA LEU A 150 -8.60 10.81 16.92
C LEU A 150 -9.08 9.37 16.68
N THR A 151 -10.39 9.21 16.47
CA THR A 151 -11.02 7.92 16.16
C THR A 151 -10.62 7.41 14.76
N ILE A 152 -10.60 8.30 13.75
CA ILE A 152 -10.16 7.95 12.39
C ILE A 152 -8.66 7.59 12.37
N ALA A 153 -7.79 8.41 12.97
CA ALA A 153 -6.34 8.22 13.05
C ALA A 153 -5.97 6.87 13.68
N CYS A 154 -6.57 6.51 14.82
CA CYS A 154 -6.33 5.20 15.46
C CYS A 154 -6.84 4.02 14.62
N THR A 155 -7.84 4.24 13.77
CA THR A 155 -8.35 3.21 12.85
C THR A 155 -7.39 2.99 11.67
N LEU A 156 -6.85 4.07 11.09
CA LEU A 156 -5.87 4.01 9.99
C LEU A 156 -4.52 3.46 10.47
N ALA A 157 -4.02 3.93 11.62
CA ALA A 157 -2.73 3.52 12.20
C ALA A 157 -2.65 2.02 12.55
N TYR A 158 -3.78 1.32 12.66
CA TYR A 158 -3.81 -0.11 12.94
C TYR A 158 -4.39 -0.93 11.78
N ARG A 159 -5.72 -0.87 11.58
CA ARG A 159 -6.41 -1.73 10.61
C ARG A 159 -7.86 -1.33 10.39
N ASP A 160 -8.29 -1.37 9.13
CA ASP A 160 -9.69 -1.36 8.70
C ASP A 160 -10.52 -2.44 9.45
N PRO A 161 -11.54 -2.06 10.25
CA PRO A 161 -12.31 -2.97 11.09
C PRO A 161 -13.34 -3.79 10.30
N PHE A 162 -13.62 -3.44 9.04
CA PHE A 162 -14.56 -4.17 8.19
C PHE A 162 -13.95 -5.49 7.71
N VAL A 163 -14.54 -6.60 8.15
CA VAL A 163 -14.15 -7.96 7.79
C VAL A 163 -14.70 -8.29 6.40
N LEU A 164 -13.82 -8.70 5.48
CA LEU A 164 -14.23 -9.23 4.18
C LEU A 164 -14.70 -10.69 4.33
N PRO A 165 -15.97 -11.01 4.05
CA PRO A 165 -16.47 -12.37 4.20
C PRO A 165 -15.76 -13.36 3.27
N THR A 166 -15.53 -14.58 3.73
CA THR A 166 -15.03 -15.68 2.89
C THR A 166 -16.08 -16.06 1.84
N LEU A 167 -17.32 -16.27 2.30
CA LEU A 167 -18.50 -16.64 1.51
C LEU A 167 -18.86 -15.54 0.49
N ALA A 168 -18.94 -15.92 -0.79
CA ALA A 168 -19.08 -14.96 -1.89
C ALA A 168 -20.36 -14.12 -1.82
N PHE A 169 -21.50 -14.72 -1.44
CA PHE A 169 -22.79 -14.03 -1.36
C PHE A 169 -22.80 -12.92 -0.29
N GLN A 170 -22.12 -13.13 0.83
CA GLN A 170 -22.04 -12.16 1.93
C GLN A 170 -21.23 -10.90 1.56
N LYS A 171 -20.34 -10.96 0.57
CA LYS A 171 -19.49 -9.81 0.17
C LYS A 171 -20.33 -8.60 -0.28
N ARG A 172 -21.45 -8.83 -0.96
CA ARG A 172 -22.39 -7.74 -1.32
C ARG A 172 -23.07 -7.14 -0.08
N ALA A 173 -23.47 -7.97 0.88
CA ALA A 173 -24.05 -7.50 2.14
C ALA A 173 -23.05 -6.68 2.97
N ALA A 174 -21.80 -7.14 3.11
CA ALA A 174 -20.75 -6.41 3.83
C ALA A 174 -20.45 -5.02 3.21
N MET A 175 -20.39 -4.92 1.88
CA MET A 175 -20.22 -3.63 1.19
C MET A 175 -21.44 -2.71 1.38
N LEU A 176 -22.66 -3.25 1.43
CA LEU A 176 -23.86 -2.47 1.76
C LEU A 176 -23.87 -2.00 3.22
N CYS A 177 -23.42 -2.81 4.17
CA CYS A 177 -23.24 -2.40 5.56
C CYS A 177 -22.22 -1.26 5.68
N ARG A 178 -21.03 -1.37 5.04
CA ARG A 178 -20.06 -0.27 4.96
C ARG A 178 -20.66 1.00 4.33
N LYS A 179 -21.42 0.87 3.23
CA LYS A 179 -22.06 2.01 2.55
C LYS A 179 -23.14 2.70 3.42
N ARG A 180 -23.83 1.99 4.32
CA ARG A 180 -24.78 2.61 5.27
C ARG A 180 -24.10 3.59 6.23
N PHE A 181 -22.87 3.31 6.66
CA PHE A 181 -22.14 4.19 7.57
C PHE A 181 -21.60 5.47 6.91
N THR A 182 -21.65 5.64 5.58
CA THR A 182 -21.15 6.85 4.90
C THR A 182 -22.10 8.05 4.99
N ALA A 183 -23.39 7.81 5.23
CA ALA A 183 -24.44 8.83 5.27
C ALA A 183 -24.43 9.79 4.06
N GLY A 184 -24.11 9.29 2.85
CA GLY A 184 -24.08 10.12 1.63
C GLY A 184 -22.85 11.04 1.49
N THR A 185 -22.00 11.15 2.50
CA THR A 185 -20.88 12.13 2.58
C THR A 185 -19.67 11.86 1.66
N PHE A 186 -19.79 10.91 0.72
CA PHE A 186 -18.72 10.48 -0.20
C PHE A 186 -17.36 10.21 0.49
N SER A 187 -17.39 9.49 1.63
CA SER A 187 -16.23 9.29 2.50
C SER A 187 -16.17 7.89 3.11
N ASP A 188 -15.06 7.18 2.90
CA ASP A 188 -14.71 5.98 3.68
C ASP A 188 -14.36 6.34 5.13
N HIS A 189 -13.68 7.47 5.38
CA HIS A 189 -13.33 7.93 6.71
C HIS A 189 -14.57 8.16 7.60
N MET A 190 -15.69 8.61 7.01
CA MET A 190 -17.00 8.68 7.68
C MET A 190 -17.51 7.29 8.06
N ALA A 191 -17.35 6.29 7.18
CA ALA A 191 -17.77 4.92 7.46
C ALA A 191 -16.95 4.28 8.60
N LEU A 192 -15.66 4.61 8.73
CA LEU A 192 -14.85 4.20 9.88
C LEU A 192 -15.37 4.84 11.19
N LEU A 193 -15.54 6.16 11.20
CA LEU A 193 -16.02 6.93 12.35
C LEU A 193 -17.39 6.44 12.84
N ARG A 194 -18.38 6.39 11.95
CA ARG A 194 -19.76 5.98 12.31
C ARG A 194 -19.87 4.50 12.67
N ALA A 195 -19.03 3.62 12.11
CA ALA A 195 -18.97 2.23 12.55
C ALA A 195 -18.41 2.09 13.97
N PHE A 196 -17.40 2.87 14.35
CA PHE A 196 -16.86 2.91 15.70
C PHE A 196 -17.88 3.48 16.71
N GLN A 197 -18.50 4.63 16.40
CA GLN A 197 -19.52 5.25 17.25
C GLN A 197 -20.72 4.32 17.50
N ALA A 198 -21.24 3.68 16.43
CA ALA A 198 -22.35 2.75 16.54
C ALA A 198 -21.97 1.44 17.27
N TRP A 199 -20.74 0.93 17.06
CA TRP A 199 -20.20 -0.19 17.85
C TRP A 199 -20.13 0.14 19.32
N GLN A 200 -19.62 1.33 19.67
CA GLN A 200 -19.46 1.72 21.06
C GLN A 200 -20.81 1.94 21.76
N LYS A 201 -21.82 2.46 21.06
CA LYS A 201 -23.20 2.45 21.58
C LYS A 201 -23.65 1.00 21.84
N ALA A 202 -23.53 0.10 20.86
CA ALA A 202 -23.87 -1.30 21.06
C ALA A 202 -23.11 -1.97 22.23
N ARG A 203 -21.88 -1.54 22.52
CA ARG A 203 -21.12 -1.98 23.71
C ARG A 203 -21.69 -1.45 25.01
N SER A 204 -22.04 -0.16 25.08
CA SER A 204 -22.68 0.40 26.29
C SER A 204 -24.10 -0.13 26.52
N ASP A 205 -24.69 -0.73 25.49
CA ASP A 205 -26.02 -1.31 25.49
C ASP A 205 -25.96 -2.86 25.63
N GLY A 206 -24.75 -3.46 25.72
CA GLY A 206 -24.54 -4.90 25.98
C GLY A 206 -24.71 -5.87 24.80
N TRP A 207 -24.64 -5.40 23.55
CA TRP A 207 -24.87 -6.22 22.34
C TRP A 207 -23.83 -6.02 21.22
N GLU A 208 -22.61 -5.59 21.54
CA GLU A 208 -21.56 -5.28 20.56
C GLU A 208 -21.13 -6.46 19.70
N ARG A 209 -21.15 -7.69 20.23
CA ARG A 209 -20.89 -8.92 19.48
C ARG A 209 -21.89 -9.08 18.32
N THR A 210 -23.18 -9.02 18.65
CA THR A 210 -24.30 -9.08 17.69
C THR A 210 -24.27 -7.91 16.70
N PHE A 211 -23.84 -6.72 17.15
CA PHE A 211 -23.60 -5.57 16.27
C PHE A 211 -22.46 -5.85 15.26
N CYS A 212 -21.34 -6.40 15.73
CA CYS A 212 -20.19 -6.72 14.89
C CYS A 212 -20.55 -7.76 13.83
N GLU A 213 -21.24 -8.83 14.22
CA GLU A 213 -21.68 -9.90 13.32
C GLU A 213 -22.64 -9.36 12.24
N LYS A 214 -23.65 -8.57 12.61
CA LYS A 214 -24.61 -7.97 11.66
C LYS A 214 -23.99 -6.97 10.68
N ASN A 215 -22.91 -6.29 11.08
CA ASN A 215 -22.26 -5.24 10.28
C ASN A 215 -20.95 -5.68 9.62
N PHE A 216 -20.54 -6.94 9.79
CA PHE A 216 -19.26 -7.48 9.32
C PHE A 216 -18.04 -6.72 9.86
N LEU A 217 -18.03 -6.46 11.17
CA LEU A 217 -16.94 -5.77 11.88
C LEU A 217 -16.17 -6.74 12.79
N SER A 218 -14.90 -6.41 13.07
CA SER A 218 -14.04 -7.16 13.98
C SER A 218 -14.05 -6.54 15.39
N GLN A 219 -14.69 -7.21 16.36
CA GLN A 219 -14.74 -6.76 17.77
C GLN A 219 -13.34 -6.52 18.34
N ALA A 220 -12.43 -7.50 18.20
CA ALA A 220 -11.05 -7.37 18.66
C ALA A 220 -10.27 -6.22 17.97
N THR A 221 -10.67 -5.80 16.76
CA THR A 221 -10.08 -4.63 16.11
C THR A 221 -10.60 -3.33 16.71
N MET A 222 -11.91 -3.24 17.01
CA MET A 222 -12.49 -2.08 17.70
C MET A 222 -11.93 -1.91 19.13
N GLU A 223 -11.71 -3.03 19.84
CA GLU A 223 -11.12 -3.05 21.19
C GLU A 223 -9.66 -2.57 21.21
N ILE A 224 -8.88 -2.86 20.15
CA ILE A 224 -7.55 -2.27 19.98
C ILE A 224 -7.62 -0.78 19.63
N ILE A 225 -8.55 -0.38 18.76
CA ILE A 225 -8.74 1.03 18.36
C ILE A 225 -9.09 1.90 19.58
N ILE A 226 -10.01 1.47 20.47
CA ILE A 226 -10.35 2.26 21.69
C ILE A 226 -9.17 2.34 22.67
N GLY A 227 -8.32 1.31 22.74
CA GLY A 227 -7.06 1.33 23.49
C GLY A 227 -6.07 2.37 22.95
N MET A 228 -5.79 2.32 21.65
CA MET A 228 -4.93 3.31 20.96
C MET A 228 -5.46 4.74 21.09
N ARG A 229 -6.78 4.92 20.95
CA ARG A 229 -7.47 6.21 21.15
C ARG A 229 -7.25 6.78 22.55
N THR A 230 -7.18 5.90 23.55
CA THR A 230 -6.92 6.27 24.95
C THR A 230 -5.45 6.63 25.16
N GLN A 231 -4.52 5.85 24.59
CA GLN A 231 -3.08 6.14 24.63
C GLN A 231 -2.72 7.46 23.94
N LEU A 232 -3.24 7.68 22.73
CA LEU A 232 -2.96 8.88 21.92
C LEU A 232 -3.54 10.15 22.57
N LEU A 233 -4.74 10.08 23.16
CA LEU A 233 -5.28 11.17 23.99
C LEU A 233 -4.46 11.38 25.28
N GLY A 234 -3.82 10.33 25.80
CA GLY A 234 -2.85 10.41 26.89
C GLY A 234 -1.65 11.27 26.51
N GLN A 235 -1.03 11.02 25.35
CA GLN A 235 0.12 11.80 24.89
C GLN A 235 -0.26 13.25 24.56
N LEU A 236 -1.40 13.50 23.91
CA LEU A 236 -1.89 14.87 23.69
C LEU A 236 -2.11 15.66 25.00
N ARG A 237 -2.30 14.98 26.14
CA ARG A 237 -2.34 15.61 27.47
C ARG A 237 -0.94 15.85 28.05
N ALA A 238 -0.03 14.88 27.87
CA ALA A 238 1.36 15.00 28.31
C ALA A 238 2.08 16.17 27.61
N SER A 239 2.00 16.25 26.28
CA SER A 239 2.55 17.34 25.46
C SER A 239 1.73 18.66 25.56
N GLY A 240 0.75 18.73 26.45
CA GLY A 240 0.04 19.97 26.81
C GLY A 240 -0.95 20.53 25.78
N PHE A 241 -1.30 19.75 24.73
CA PHE A 241 -2.30 20.11 23.71
C PHE A 241 -3.75 20.00 24.18
N VAL A 242 -4.03 19.09 25.12
CA VAL A 242 -5.37 18.87 25.71
C VAL A 242 -5.27 18.93 27.23
N ARG A 243 -6.06 19.80 27.85
CA ARG A 243 -6.09 19.96 29.31
C ARG A 243 -7.17 19.13 30.00
N THR A 244 -6.97 18.94 31.30
CA THR A 244 -7.94 18.33 32.21
C THR A 244 -9.10 19.27 32.52
N ARG A 245 -8.86 20.59 32.61
CA ARG A 245 -9.84 21.67 32.88
C ARG A 245 -9.35 22.99 32.26
N GLY A 246 -10.28 23.93 32.02
CA GLY A 246 -9.98 25.28 31.53
C GLY A 246 -9.97 25.40 30.00
N GLY A 247 -9.41 26.50 29.47
CA GLY A 247 -9.22 26.66 28.02
C GLY A 247 -8.25 25.62 27.46
N ALA A 248 -8.56 25.08 26.28
CA ALA A 248 -8.02 23.84 25.72
C ALA A 248 -8.35 22.54 26.49
N ASP A 249 -9.44 22.48 27.29
CA ASP A 249 -9.95 21.18 27.77
C ASP A 249 -10.55 20.32 26.64
N ILE A 250 -10.91 19.08 26.97
CA ILE A 250 -11.44 18.11 25.99
C ILE A 250 -12.79 18.52 25.34
N ARG A 251 -13.49 19.54 25.83
CA ARG A 251 -14.67 20.12 25.19
C ARG A 251 -14.27 21.27 24.26
N ASP A 252 -13.35 22.13 24.70
CA ASP A 252 -12.82 23.24 23.90
C ASP A 252 -12.14 22.76 22.61
N VAL A 253 -11.35 21.68 22.65
CA VAL A 253 -10.75 21.07 21.44
C VAL A 253 -11.74 20.28 20.56
N ASN A 254 -13.04 20.40 20.82
CA ASN A 254 -14.12 19.69 20.14
C ASN A 254 -15.32 20.58 19.73
N THR A 255 -15.23 21.91 19.85
CA THR A 255 -16.35 22.82 19.49
C THR A 255 -16.80 22.71 18.03
N ASN A 256 -15.89 22.29 17.14
CA ASN A 256 -16.15 22.10 15.71
C ASN A 256 -16.30 20.62 15.31
N SER A 257 -16.33 19.68 16.26
CA SER A 257 -16.36 18.23 15.95
C SER A 257 -17.65 17.75 15.27
N GLU A 258 -18.75 18.49 15.37
CA GLU A 258 -19.95 18.24 14.56
C GLU A 258 -19.87 18.80 13.13
N ASN A 259 -18.87 19.63 12.81
CA ASN A 259 -18.71 20.22 11.48
C ASN A 259 -17.83 19.32 10.58
N TRP A 260 -18.43 18.71 9.55
CA TRP A 260 -17.75 17.72 8.71
C TRP A 260 -16.77 18.36 7.72
N ALA A 261 -16.96 19.62 7.34
CA ALA A 261 -16.00 20.37 6.52
C ALA A 261 -14.71 20.65 7.31
N VAL A 262 -14.83 21.04 8.59
CA VAL A 262 -13.68 21.25 9.49
C VAL A 262 -12.97 19.93 9.81
N VAL A 263 -13.72 18.82 9.99
CA VAL A 263 -13.10 17.49 10.12
C VAL A 263 -12.38 17.10 8.82
N LYS A 264 -12.95 17.34 7.63
CA LYS A 264 -12.24 17.08 6.36
C LYS A 264 -11.01 17.97 6.17
N ALA A 265 -11.01 19.22 6.63
CA ALA A 265 -9.80 20.05 6.64
C ALA A 265 -8.65 19.42 7.45
N ALA A 266 -8.95 18.84 8.62
CA ALA A 266 -7.95 18.08 9.38
C ALA A 266 -7.47 16.82 8.63
N LEU A 267 -8.38 16.06 8.01
CA LEU A 267 -8.02 14.92 7.15
C LEU A 267 -7.11 15.35 5.99
N VAL A 268 -7.42 16.45 5.30
CA VAL A 268 -6.63 17.00 4.18
C VAL A 268 -5.23 17.41 4.63
N ALA A 269 -5.11 18.10 5.77
CA ALA A 269 -3.82 18.51 6.33
C ALA A 269 -2.92 17.33 6.75
N GLY A 270 -3.53 16.19 7.13
CA GLY A 270 -2.83 14.96 7.47
C GLY A 270 -2.53 14.02 6.30
N MET A 271 -3.39 14.01 5.28
CA MET A 271 -3.24 13.13 4.11
C MET A 271 -2.32 13.72 3.05
N TYR A 272 -2.18 15.04 2.93
CA TYR A 272 -1.26 15.67 1.97
C TYR A 272 0.16 15.07 2.06
N PRO A 273 0.78 14.59 0.94
CA PRO A 273 0.40 14.79 -0.47
C PRO A 273 -0.42 13.65 -1.13
N ASN A 274 -1.10 12.79 -0.36
CA ASN A 274 -2.01 11.75 -0.87
C ASN A 274 -3.34 12.32 -1.42
N LEU A 275 -3.20 13.06 -2.51
CA LEU A 275 -4.29 13.69 -3.27
C LEU A 275 -4.47 13.05 -4.64
N VAL A 276 -5.69 13.12 -5.14
CA VAL A 276 -6.07 12.75 -6.50
C VAL A 276 -6.98 13.84 -7.08
N HIS A 277 -6.63 14.31 -8.27
CA HIS A 277 -7.51 15.11 -9.10
C HIS A 277 -8.46 14.18 -9.88
N VAL A 278 -9.72 14.59 -9.99
CA VAL A 278 -10.76 13.90 -10.73
C VAL A 278 -10.95 14.62 -12.06
N ASP A 279 -10.43 14.02 -13.12
CA ASP A 279 -10.72 14.44 -14.48
C ASP A 279 -12.09 13.87 -14.89
N LYS A 280 -13.10 14.73 -14.91
CA LYS A 280 -14.49 14.37 -15.26
C LYS A 280 -14.72 14.29 -16.77
N GLU A 281 -13.86 14.88 -17.59
CA GLU A 281 -13.95 14.87 -19.06
C GLU A 281 -13.40 13.55 -19.61
N ASN A 282 -12.15 13.21 -19.26
CA ASN A 282 -11.49 11.98 -19.66
C ASN A 282 -11.85 10.78 -18.76
N LEU A 283 -12.65 11.02 -17.70
CA LEU A 283 -13.14 10.01 -16.76
C LEU A 283 -12.02 9.20 -16.08
N VAL A 284 -10.97 9.92 -15.65
CA VAL A 284 -9.78 9.34 -15.01
C VAL A 284 -9.47 9.99 -13.66
N LEU A 285 -8.81 9.20 -12.82
CA LEU A 285 -8.23 9.65 -11.56
C LEU A 285 -6.71 9.81 -11.76
N THR A 286 -6.20 11.02 -11.50
CA THR A 286 -4.78 11.37 -11.65
C THR A 286 -4.19 11.82 -10.32
N GLY A 287 -2.96 11.41 -10.04
CA GLY A 287 -2.18 11.88 -8.89
C GLY A 287 -0.77 12.28 -9.34
N PRO A 288 0.04 12.89 -8.46
CA PRO A 288 1.34 13.50 -8.82
C PRO A 288 2.29 12.56 -9.56
N LYS A 289 2.27 11.26 -9.26
CA LYS A 289 3.13 10.24 -9.87
C LYS A 289 2.39 9.23 -10.75
N GLU A 290 1.06 9.15 -10.66
CA GLU A 290 0.25 8.08 -11.27
C GLU A 290 -0.90 8.66 -12.11
N LYS A 291 -0.78 8.57 -13.44
CA LYS A 291 -1.76 9.12 -14.39
C LYS A 291 -3.00 8.24 -14.62
N LYS A 292 -3.13 7.08 -13.95
CA LYS A 292 -4.29 6.17 -14.12
C LYS A 292 -4.59 5.36 -12.86
N ILE A 293 -5.28 6.01 -11.92
CA ILE A 293 -5.68 5.46 -10.63
C ILE A 293 -7.09 4.84 -10.71
N ARG A 294 -7.41 3.92 -9.79
CA ARG A 294 -8.75 3.37 -9.54
C ARG A 294 -9.13 3.44 -8.06
N PHE A 295 -10.41 3.48 -7.75
CA PHE A 295 -10.88 3.14 -6.41
C PHE A 295 -10.65 1.64 -6.14
N HIS A 296 -10.04 1.30 -5.00
CA HIS A 296 -9.97 -0.09 -4.56
C HIS A 296 -11.37 -0.63 -4.24
N ARG A 297 -11.65 -1.90 -4.51
CA ARG A 297 -12.96 -2.59 -4.31
C ARG A 297 -13.50 -2.63 -2.86
N THR A 298 -12.79 -2.03 -1.91
CA THR A 298 -13.24 -1.86 -0.51
C THR A 298 -13.63 -0.43 -0.19
N SER A 299 -13.33 0.52 -1.07
CA SER A 299 -13.79 1.89 -0.95
C SER A 299 -15.27 1.98 -1.30
N VAL A 300 -16.02 2.72 -0.50
CA VAL A 300 -17.44 3.03 -0.79
C VAL A 300 -17.63 3.83 -2.08
N LEU A 301 -16.59 4.52 -2.55
CA LEU A 301 -16.59 5.28 -3.81
C LEU A 301 -16.39 4.38 -5.04
N SER A 302 -16.03 3.10 -4.87
CA SER A 302 -15.86 2.18 -6.00
C SER A 302 -17.17 1.69 -6.62
N GLN A 303 -18.33 2.17 -6.16
CA GLN A 303 -19.65 1.73 -6.62
C GLN A 303 -20.56 2.92 -6.95
N PRO A 304 -21.01 3.07 -8.22
CA PRO A 304 -21.98 4.10 -8.58
C PRO A 304 -23.30 3.91 -7.82
N GLN A 305 -24.14 4.95 -7.80
CA GLN A 305 -25.34 4.96 -6.96
C GLN A 305 -26.49 4.08 -7.51
N TYR A 306 -26.39 3.60 -8.75
CA TYR A 306 -27.49 2.95 -9.49
C TYR A 306 -27.30 1.45 -9.74
N LYS A 307 -28.42 0.74 -9.94
CA LYS A 307 -28.47 -0.71 -10.20
C LYS A 307 -28.10 -1.03 -11.66
N LYS A 308 -27.47 -2.19 -11.88
CA LYS A 308 -27.22 -2.83 -13.20
C LYS A 308 -26.34 -2.07 -14.22
N ILE A 309 -25.23 -1.44 -13.78
CA ILE A 309 -24.18 -0.98 -14.72
C ILE A 309 -23.22 -2.16 -15.02
N PRO A 310 -22.77 -2.38 -16.28
CA PRO A 310 -21.78 -3.43 -16.62
C PRO A 310 -20.40 -3.17 -15.98
N PRO A 311 -19.63 -4.23 -15.64
CA PRO A 311 -18.38 -4.12 -14.88
C PRO A 311 -17.22 -3.39 -15.59
N ALA A 312 -17.37 -3.04 -16.87
CA ALA A 312 -16.43 -2.17 -17.58
C ALA A 312 -16.61 -0.68 -17.23
N ASN A 313 -17.85 -0.25 -16.96
CA ASN A 313 -18.22 1.17 -16.84
C ASN A 313 -18.41 1.63 -15.37
N GLU A 314 -18.26 0.72 -14.39
CA GLU A 314 -18.38 1.02 -12.95
C GLU A 314 -17.51 2.21 -12.51
N GLN A 315 -16.27 2.32 -13.02
CA GLN A 315 -15.37 3.43 -12.69
C GLN A 315 -15.84 4.77 -13.28
N ALA A 316 -16.29 4.79 -14.53
CA ALA A 316 -16.74 6.02 -15.21
C ALA A 316 -17.96 6.61 -14.50
N ALA A 317 -18.96 5.78 -14.21
CA ALA A 317 -20.15 6.19 -13.47
C ALA A 317 -19.85 6.57 -12.01
N ALA A 318 -18.83 5.97 -11.38
CA ALA A 318 -18.39 6.37 -10.06
C ALA A 318 -17.70 7.76 -10.06
N ILE A 319 -16.94 8.09 -11.11
CA ILE A 319 -16.28 9.40 -11.29
C ILE A 319 -17.29 10.50 -11.59
N GLN A 320 -18.24 10.26 -12.49
CA GLN A 320 -19.32 11.21 -12.83
C GLN A 320 -20.19 11.55 -11.61
N ALA A 321 -20.34 10.61 -10.66
CA ALA A 321 -21.13 10.80 -9.45
C ALA A 321 -20.41 11.57 -8.32
N LEU A 322 -19.17 12.06 -8.52
CA LEU A 322 -18.44 12.83 -7.51
C LEU A 322 -18.80 14.33 -7.59
N PRO A 323 -19.22 14.98 -6.49
CA PRO A 323 -19.61 16.38 -6.54
C PRO A 323 -18.42 17.30 -6.88
N THR A 324 -17.28 17.16 -6.19
CA THR A 324 -16.07 17.97 -6.45
C THR A 324 -15.05 17.24 -7.33
N ASN A 325 -13.99 17.94 -7.72
CA ASN A 325 -12.91 17.41 -8.54
C ASN A 325 -11.68 16.94 -7.72
N TRP A 326 -11.78 16.85 -6.39
CA TRP A 326 -10.65 16.50 -5.51
C TRP A 326 -10.98 15.39 -4.51
N LEU A 327 -10.00 14.49 -4.34
CA LEU A 327 -10.05 13.34 -3.44
C LEU A 327 -8.78 13.28 -2.58
N ILE A 328 -8.92 12.95 -1.30
CA ILE A 328 -7.83 12.42 -0.47
C ILE A 328 -7.92 10.89 -0.33
N TYR A 329 -6.79 10.25 -0.09
CA TYR A 329 -6.71 8.81 0.20
C TYR A 329 -5.68 8.48 1.30
N ASP A 330 -5.87 7.35 1.95
CA ASP A 330 -4.98 6.77 2.96
C ASP A 330 -3.82 6.01 2.28
N GLU A 331 -4.06 4.80 1.76
CA GLU A 331 -3.04 3.99 1.10
C GLU A 331 -3.29 3.85 -0.41
N MET A 332 -2.26 4.13 -1.24
CA MET A 332 -2.23 3.69 -2.63
C MET A 332 -1.62 2.29 -2.73
N THR A 333 -2.32 1.37 -3.42
CA THR A 333 -1.92 -0.03 -3.58
C THR A 333 -1.82 -0.46 -5.05
N ARG A 334 -0.67 -1.00 -5.49
CA ARG A 334 -0.52 -1.52 -6.85
C ARG A 334 -0.86 -3.01 -6.93
N ALA A 335 -1.77 -3.35 -7.82
CA ALA A 335 -2.05 -4.73 -8.22
C ALA A 335 -1.78 -4.86 -9.73
N HIS A 336 -0.82 -5.71 -10.10
CA HIS A 336 -0.28 -5.78 -11.46
C HIS A 336 0.16 -4.38 -11.97
N ARG A 337 -0.43 -3.88 -13.05
CA ARG A 337 -0.07 -2.59 -13.67
C ARG A 337 -0.88 -1.38 -13.15
N ILE A 338 -1.87 -1.57 -12.29
CA ILE A 338 -2.85 -0.52 -11.93
C ILE A 338 -2.70 -0.13 -10.45
N ALA A 339 -2.66 1.18 -10.19
CA ALA A 339 -2.71 1.77 -8.86
C ALA A 339 -4.16 1.89 -8.38
N ASN A 340 -4.41 1.51 -7.12
CA ASN A 340 -5.74 1.48 -6.50
C ASN A 340 -5.68 2.22 -5.15
N ILE A 341 -6.39 3.33 -5.01
CA ILE A 341 -6.48 4.10 -3.76
C ILE A 341 -7.46 3.46 -2.78
N ARG A 342 -7.12 3.51 -1.49
CA ARG A 342 -7.90 2.98 -0.35
C ARG A 342 -8.27 4.13 0.60
N CYS A 343 -9.35 3.92 1.35
CA CYS A 343 -9.94 4.89 2.29
C CYS A 343 -10.03 6.30 1.71
N CYS A 344 -11.00 6.52 0.81
CA CYS A 344 -11.08 7.73 0.02
C CYS A 344 -12.17 8.69 0.52
N SER A 345 -11.92 9.99 0.44
CA SER A 345 -12.92 11.03 0.76
C SER A 345 -12.88 12.17 -0.24
N VAL A 346 -14.07 12.63 -0.66
CA VAL A 346 -14.24 13.82 -1.50
C VAL A 346 -14.05 15.09 -0.68
N VAL A 347 -13.30 16.05 -1.23
CA VAL A 347 -12.91 17.31 -0.58
C VAL A 347 -13.03 18.48 -1.56
N THR A 348 -13.17 19.71 -1.07
CA THR A 348 -13.41 20.89 -1.92
C THR A 348 -12.11 21.59 -2.32
N PRO A 349 -12.07 22.31 -3.47
CA PRO A 349 -10.88 23.06 -3.90
C PRO A 349 -10.35 24.03 -2.83
N VAL A 350 -11.23 24.76 -2.14
CA VAL A 350 -10.83 25.68 -1.05
C VAL A 350 -10.22 24.94 0.14
N THR A 351 -10.68 23.72 0.45
CA THR A 351 -10.06 22.89 1.50
C THR A 351 -8.64 22.47 1.10
N VAL A 352 -8.43 22.06 -0.16
CA VAL A 352 -7.08 21.76 -0.68
C VAL A 352 -6.20 23.01 -0.64
N ALA A 353 -6.73 24.16 -1.03
CA ALA A 353 -5.99 25.44 -1.06
C ALA A 353 -5.52 25.93 0.32
N LEU A 354 -6.28 25.69 1.38
CA LEU A 354 -5.94 26.10 2.74
C LEU A 354 -4.94 25.15 3.42
N PHE A 355 -5.00 23.85 3.14
CA PHE A 355 -4.35 22.81 3.98
C PHE A 355 -3.31 21.93 3.25
N CYS A 356 -3.12 22.06 1.93
CA CYS A 356 -2.10 21.34 1.15
C CYS A 356 -0.97 22.25 0.66
N GLY A 357 0.21 21.71 0.33
CA GLY A 357 1.40 22.53 0.06
C GLY A 357 2.12 22.98 1.34
N PRO A 358 3.38 23.43 1.28
CA PRO A 358 4.17 23.81 2.44
C PRO A 358 3.62 25.07 3.13
N ALA A 359 3.96 25.24 4.41
CA ALA A 359 3.45 26.35 5.23
C ALA A 359 3.89 27.75 4.78
N ARG A 360 4.93 27.85 3.95
CA ARG A 360 5.38 29.07 3.27
C ARG A 360 5.38 28.83 1.76
N LEU A 361 4.61 29.62 1.02
CA LEU A 361 4.62 29.63 -0.44
C LEU A 361 5.61 30.70 -0.96
N PRO A 362 6.20 30.54 -2.16
CA PRO A 362 7.07 31.55 -2.75
C PRO A 362 6.28 32.81 -3.18
N SER A 363 6.97 33.94 -3.31
CA SER A 363 6.33 35.24 -3.62
C SER A 363 5.58 35.28 -4.97
N ASN A 364 5.88 34.36 -5.89
CA ASN A 364 5.23 34.20 -7.19
C ASN A 364 4.14 33.09 -7.21
N ALA A 365 3.72 32.60 -6.03
CA ALA A 365 2.73 31.54 -5.89
C ALA A 365 1.30 31.96 -6.29
N LEU A 366 0.96 33.25 -6.19
CA LEU A 366 -0.24 33.80 -6.80
C LEU A 366 0.17 34.51 -8.09
N GLN A 367 -0.42 34.09 -9.21
CA GLN A 367 -0.21 34.72 -10.51
C GLN A 367 -1.56 35.28 -10.98
N GLU A 368 -1.66 36.61 -11.08
CA GLU A 368 -2.81 37.28 -11.70
C GLU A 368 -2.89 36.94 -13.20
N PRO A 369 -4.09 37.00 -13.81
CA PRO A 369 -4.25 36.86 -15.25
C PRO A 369 -3.45 37.96 -16.00
N PRO A 370 -2.97 37.68 -17.22
CA PRO A 370 -2.19 38.63 -18.00
C PRO A 370 -3.09 39.75 -18.52
N ARG A 371 -3.22 40.83 -17.74
CA ARG A 371 -3.98 42.04 -18.12
C ARG A 371 -3.40 42.63 -19.41
N PHE A 372 -4.08 42.42 -20.53
CA PHE A 372 -3.79 43.15 -21.77
C PHE A 372 -3.95 44.65 -21.51
N ARG A 373 -2.85 45.41 -21.61
CA ARG A 373 -2.95 46.86 -21.76
C ARG A 373 -3.47 47.13 -23.17
N GLY A 374 -4.77 47.38 -23.27
CA GLY A 374 -5.39 47.88 -24.49
C GLY A 374 -4.89 49.29 -24.79
N ASP A 375 -3.90 49.39 -25.68
CA ASP A 375 -3.46 50.64 -26.30
C ASP A 375 -3.28 50.37 -27.82
N ALA A 376 -4.39 49.93 -28.43
CA ALA A 376 -4.53 49.58 -29.84
C ALA A 376 -5.95 49.92 -30.30
N VAL A 377 -6.09 50.41 -31.53
CA VAL A 377 -7.33 51.00 -32.07
C VAL A 377 -8.30 49.93 -32.59
N SER A 378 -9.58 50.27 -32.60
CA SER A 378 -10.73 49.46 -33.00
C SER A 378 -10.65 48.82 -34.39
N ASN A 379 -11.23 47.62 -34.55
CA ASN A 379 -12.50 47.46 -35.29
C ASN A 379 -13.01 46.00 -35.36
N ASP A 380 -14.29 45.92 -35.75
CA ASP A 380 -15.02 44.82 -36.39
C ASP A 380 -15.65 43.71 -35.52
N ASP A 381 -16.84 43.27 -35.93
CA ASP A 381 -17.75 42.40 -35.18
C ASP A 381 -17.57 40.92 -35.51
N SER A 382 -17.55 40.05 -34.48
CA SER A 382 -17.73 38.60 -34.66
C SER A 382 -18.27 37.93 -33.38
N ASP A 383 -19.55 37.53 -33.43
CA ASP A 383 -20.36 37.16 -32.26
C ASP A 383 -20.32 35.65 -31.94
N SER A 384 -19.11 35.10 -31.71
CA SER A 384 -18.90 33.64 -31.63
C SER A 384 -17.87 33.14 -30.60
N GLU A 385 -17.44 33.96 -29.63
CA GLU A 385 -16.48 33.56 -28.58
C GLU A 385 -16.97 33.89 -27.15
N MET A 386 -18.06 33.22 -26.74
CA MET A 386 -18.59 33.32 -25.36
C MET A 386 -17.91 32.38 -24.36
N GLU A 387 -17.43 31.20 -24.77
CA GLU A 387 -16.96 30.17 -23.83
C GLU A 387 -15.50 30.39 -23.35
N ASP A 388 -14.56 30.64 -24.27
CA ASP A 388 -13.11 30.61 -23.95
C ASP A 388 -12.66 31.82 -23.09
N LYS A 389 -13.30 33.00 -23.27
CA LYS A 389 -13.03 34.21 -22.49
C LYS A 389 -13.13 34.00 -20.97
N THR A 390 -14.05 33.15 -20.52
CA THR A 390 -14.30 32.93 -19.08
C THR A 390 -13.13 32.29 -18.32
N THR A 391 -12.20 31.60 -19.02
CA THR A 391 -11.06 30.95 -18.36
C THR A 391 -9.76 31.77 -18.37
N ALA A 392 -9.76 32.91 -19.08
CA ALA A 392 -8.62 33.80 -19.25
C ALA A 392 -8.37 34.70 -18.03
N ASP A 393 -9.43 35.14 -17.34
CA ASP A 393 -9.36 36.08 -16.20
C ASP A 393 -9.14 35.40 -14.83
N LEU A 394 -8.97 34.08 -14.79
CA LEU A 394 -8.73 33.33 -13.56
C LEU A 394 -7.27 33.42 -13.09
N ALA A 395 -7.07 33.81 -11.83
CA ALA A 395 -5.75 33.79 -11.19
C ALA A 395 -5.31 32.35 -10.87
N LEU A 396 -4.01 32.10 -11.00
CA LEU A 396 -3.39 30.79 -10.76
C LEU A 396 -2.69 30.76 -9.40
N LEU A 397 -3.22 29.96 -8.47
CA LEU A 397 -2.63 29.69 -7.16
C LEU A 397 -1.80 28.40 -7.22
N LYS A 398 -0.48 28.54 -7.04
CA LYS A 398 0.51 27.46 -7.00
C LYS A 398 0.81 27.08 -5.55
N LEU A 399 0.53 25.82 -5.20
CA LEU A 399 0.67 25.31 -3.83
C LEU A 399 1.85 24.32 -3.69
N ASP A 400 2.19 23.63 -4.78
CA ASP A 400 3.33 22.71 -4.93
C ASP A 400 3.65 22.60 -6.43
N GLU A 401 4.79 22.03 -6.81
CA GLU A 401 5.27 21.89 -8.21
C GLU A 401 4.24 21.24 -9.17
N TRP A 402 3.32 20.45 -8.63
CA TRP A 402 2.26 19.76 -9.36
C TRP A 402 0.85 20.22 -8.95
N LEU A 403 0.70 20.98 -7.86
CA LEU A 403 -0.58 21.33 -7.25
C LEU A 403 -0.94 22.79 -7.54
N HIS A 404 -1.83 22.95 -8.52
CA HIS A 404 -2.27 24.24 -9.05
C HIS A 404 -3.80 24.34 -8.96
N ILE A 405 -4.32 25.51 -8.58
CA ILE A 405 -5.76 25.79 -8.53
C ILE A 405 -6.00 27.14 -9.22
N LYS A 406 -6.97 27.17 -10.16
CA LYS A 406 -7.50 28.41 -10.75
C LYS A 406 -8.67 28.92 -9.89
N LEU A 407 -8.68 30.20 -9.54
CA LEU A 407 -9.80 30.89 -8.87
C LEU A 407 -9.90 32.34 -9.36
N ASP A 408 -10.98 33.03 -9.05
CA ASP A 408 -11.12 34.48 -9.26
C ASP A 408 -10.01 35.24 -8.51
N PRO A 409 -9.43 36.33 -9.06
CA PRO A 409 -8.29 37.02 -8.44
C PRO A 409 -8.52 37.50 -7.01
N GLU A 410 -9.71 38.04 -6.70
CA GLU A 410 -10.07 38.46 -5.34
C GLU A 410 -10.18 37.26 -4.39
N ALA A 411 -10.87 36.21 -4.80
CA ALA A 411 -11.01 34.97 -4.02
C ALA A 411 -9.64 34.34 -3.74
N ALA A 412 -8.75 34.28 -4.74
CA ALA A 412 -7.39 33.79 -4.59
C ALA A 412 -6.56 34.64 -3.60
N GLY A 413 -6.71 35.97 -3.64
CA GLY A 413 -6.07 36.89 -2.70
C GLY A 413 -6.55 36.71 -1.26
N LEU A 414 -7.86 36.64 -1.04
CA LEU A 414 -8.46 36.38 0.29
C LEU A 414 -8.07 35.00 0.83
N LEU A 415 -8.07 33.98 -0.03
CA LEU A 415 -7.68 32.60 0.28
C LEU A 415 -6.20 32.49 0.67
N MET A 416 -5.31 33.19 -0.03
CA MET A 416 -3.89 33.31 0.33
C MET A 416 -3.71 33.98 1.70
N GLN A 417 -4.44 35.05 2.01
CA GLN A 417 -4.41 35.68 3.33
C GLN A 417 -4.91 34.74 4.44
N LEU A 418 -5.98 33.99 4.18
CA LEU A 418 -6.55 33.03 5.14
C LEU A 418 -5.58 31.86 5.37
N ARG A 419 -4.92 31.37 4.31
CA ARG A 419 -3.84 30.37 4.37
C ARG A 419 -2.67 30.86 5.24
N HIS A 420 -2.20 32.09 5.06
CA HIS A 420 -1.13 32.66 5.89
C HIS A 420 -1.54 32.79 7.35
N LYS A 421 -2.78 33.21 7.63
CA LYS A 421 -3.33 33.28 9.00
C LYS A 421 -3.43 31.89 9.64
N TRP A 422 -3.89 30.87 8.92
CA TRP A 422 -3.91 29.47 9.36
C TRP A 422 -2.52 28.94 9.75
N HIS A 423 -1.54 28.99 8.84
CA HIS A 423 -0.20 28.46 9.13
C HIS A 423 0.50 29.21 10.25
N SER A 424 0.27 30.53 10.36
CA SER A 424 0.77 31.34 11.48
C SER A 424 0.12 30.95 12.82
N LEU A 425 -1.18 30.65 12.84
CA LEU A 425 -1.88 30.11 14.01
C LEU A 425 -1.33 28.73 14.38
N PHE A 426 -1.22 27.81 13.42
CA PHE A 426 -0.74 26.45 13.65
C PHE A 426 0.70 26.43 14.20
N LEU A 427 1.62 27.22 13.64
CA LEU A 427 2.99 27.32 14.14
C LEU A 427 3.06 27.95 15.56
N ARG A 428 2.21 28.94 15.88
CA ARG A 428 2.08 29.46 17.25
C ARG A 428 1.61 28.37 18.23
N ARG A 429 0.75 27.46 17.78
CA ARG A 429 0.22 26.35 18.59
C ARG A 429 1.26 25.24 18.80
N MET A 430 2.08 24.92 17.80
CA MET A 430 3.18 23.94 17.97
C MET A 430 4.22 24.45 18.99
N ARG A 431 4.61 25.72 18.89
CA ARG A 431 5.58 26.36 19.81
C ARG A 431 5.13 26.46 21.26
N ALA A 432 3.83 26.58 21.49
CA ALA A 432 3.27 26.85 22.81
C ALA A 432 1.84 26.28 22.93
N PRO A 433 1.70 24.94 22.97
CA PRO A 433 0.39 24.29 22.92
C PRO A 433 -0.54 24.75 24.05
N SER A 434 0.03 24.96 25.24
CA SER A 434 -0.68 25.47 26.42
C SER A 434 -0.87 26.99 26.48
N LYS A 435 -0.47 27.79 25.49
CA LYS A 435 -0.75 29.24 25.50
C LYS A 435 -2.27 29.49 25.34
N PRO A 436 -2.88 30.46 26.03
CA PRO A 436 -4.28 30.83 25.78
C PRO A 436 -4.55 31.20 24.30
N TRP A 437 -5.82 31.20 23.91
CA TRP A 437 -6.25 31.69 22.61
C TRP A 437 -6.30 33.21 22.60
N SER A 438 -5.81 33.84 21.53
CA SER A 438 -6.00 35.27 21.29
C SER A 438 -7.24 35.51 20.44
N GLN A 439 -7.84 36.70 20.55
CA GLN A 439 -9.00 37.10 19.75
C GLN A 439 -8.75 36.95 18.23
N VAL A 440 -7.50 37.15 17.79
CA VAL A 440 -7.06 36.97 16.40
C VAL A 440 -6.99 35.48 16.01
N ASP A 441 -6.54 34.60 16.90
CA ASP A 441 -6.58 33.15 16.69
C ASP A 441 -8.02 32.66 16.52
N GLU A 442 -8.94 33.14 17.38
CA GLU A 442 -10.36 32.75 17.37
C GLU A 442 -11.14 33.35 16.19
N ALA A 443 -10.81 34.59 15.78
CA ALA A 443 -11.35 35.17 14.55
C ALA A 443 -10.85 34.41 13.31
N THR A 444 -9.58 34.00 13.29
CA THR A 444 -9.01 33.17 12.21
C THR A 444 -9.71 31.82 12.13
N LEU A 445 -9.89 31.12 13.26
CA LEU A 445 -10.57 29.83 13.28
C LEU A 445 -12.04 29.95 12.84
N ARG A 446 -12.77 30.97 13.32
CA ARG A 446 -14.16 31.22 12.88
C ARG A 446 -14.27 31.49 11.38
N ALA A 447 -13.35 32.28 10.82
CA ALA A 447 -13.31 32.54 9.37
C ALA A 447 -13.05 31.25 8.56
N ILE A 448 -12.12 30.41 9.00
CA ILE A 448 -11.84 29.09 8.40
C ILE A 448 -13.10 28.21 8.46
N THR A 449 -13.73 28.07 9.63
CA THR A 449 -14.95 27.27 9.80
C THR A 449 -16.09 27.77 8.91
N ALA A 450 -16.30 29.09 8.81
CA ALA A 450 -17.33 29.66 7.95
C ALA A 450 -17.07 29.35 6.46
N VAL A 451 -15.88 29.69 5.96
CA VAL A 451 -15.49 29.48 4.54
C VAL A 451 -15.60 28.01 4.14
N LEU A 452 -15.09 27.08 4.97
CA LEU A 452 -15.20 25.64 4.70
C LEU A 452 -16.65 25.16 4.69
N THR A 453 -17.51 25.68 5.57
CA THR A 453 -18.92 25.27 5.65
C THR A 453 -19.71 25.75 4.43
N THR A 454 -19.52 27.02 4.03
CA THR A 454 -20.18 27.60 2.85
C THR A 454 -19.74 26.92 1.55
N GLU A 455 -18.45 26.61 1.41
CA GLU A 455 -17.89 25.86 0.26
C GLU A 455 -18.46 24.42 0.17
N GLU A 456 -18.70 23.74 1.29
CA GLU A 456 -19.33 22.41 1.22
C GLU A 456 -20.82 22.48 0.91
N GLN A 457 -21.51 23.54 1.33
CA GLN A 457 -22.90 23.79 0.96
C GLN A 457 -23.04 24.14 -0.53
N SER A 458 -22.16 24.98 -1.10
CA SER A 458 -22.14 25.27 -2.54
C SER A 458 -21.78 24.04 -3.38
N ALA A 459 -20.86 23.19 -2.90
CA ALA A 459 -20.51 21.91 -3.52
C ALA A 459 -21.58 20.81 -3.35
N GLY A 460 -22.74 21.08 -2.72
CA GLY A 460 -23.81 20.12 -2.51
C GLY A 460 -23.45 18.97 -1.55
N LEU A 461 -22.40 19.11 -0.75
CA LEU A 461 -21.95 18.10 0.21
C LEU A 461 -22.80 18.15 1.48
N GLN A 462 -23.43 17.03 1.82
CA GLN A 462 -24.29 16.94 3.00
C GLN A 462 -23.46 17.01 4.29
N GLN A 463 -23.87 17.89 5.21
CA GLN A 463 -23.39 17.95 6.59
C GLN A 463 -24.09 16.85 7.42
N PRO A 464 -23.40 15.77 7.83
CA PRO A 464 -23.97 14.72 8.68
C PRO A 464 -24.18 15.21 10.11
N SER A 465 -25.17 14.66 10.82
CA SER A 465 -25.38 14.91 12.26
C SER A 465 -24.68 13.87 13.15
N GLY A 466 -24.38 14.25 14.39
CA GLY A 466 -23.92 13.34 15.45
C GLY A 466 -22.51 12.78 15.24
N ILE A 467 -21.67 13.44 14.43
CA ILE A 467 -20.32 12.96 14.12
C ILE A 467 -19.30 13.36 15.19
N GLY A 468 -19.59 14.43 15.95
CA GLY A 468 -18.84 14.87 17.12
C GLY A 468 -19.26 14.19 18.42
N GLN A 469 -20.19 13.23 18.36
CA GLN A 469 -20.60 12.44 19.54
C GLN A 469 -19.40 11.73 20.16
N ARG A 470 -19.01 12.23 21.33
CA ARG A 470 -17.82 11.79 22.06
C ARG A 470 -18.01 10.38 22.64
N PRO A 471 -17.09 9.44 22.36
CA PRO A 471 -16.96 8.16 23.03
C PRO A 471 -17.05 8.25 24.56
N LYS A 472 -17.95 7.44 25.14
CA LYS A 472 -17.99 7.18 26.59
C LYS A 472 -16.59 6.72 27.04
N PRO A 473 -15.98 7.30 28.09
CA PRO A 473 -14.69 6.84 28.59
C PRO A 473 -14.84 5.43 29.18
N MET A 474 -13.82 4.57 29.01
CA MET A 474 -13.79 3.27 29.69
C MET A 474 -13.52 3.49 31.18
N THR A 475 -14.34 2.89 32.04
CA THR A 475 -14.01 2.64 33.45
C THR A 475 -12.96 1.52 33.51
N SER A 476 -11.98 1.64 34.42
CA SER A 476 -10.78 0.79 34.41
C SER A 476 -10.98 -0.64 34.93
N GLU A 477 -12.22 -1.03 35.26
CA GLU A 477 -12.55 -2.33 35.86
C GLU A 477 -13.07 -3.36 34.84
N GLU A 478 -13.52 -2.94 33.65
CA GLU A 478 -14.03 -3.84 32.60
C GLU A 478 -12.92 -4.44 31.71
N LEU A 479 -11.97 -5.14 32.34
CA LEU A 479 -11.13 -6.12 31.63
C LEU A 479 -11.90 -7.45 31.52
N PRO A 480 -12.04 -8.05 30.32
CA PRO A 480 -12.85 -9.25 30.14
C PRO A 480 -12.21 -10.46 30.84
N LEU A 481 -12.87 -10.93 31.90
CA LEU A 481 -12.56 -12.22 32.54
C LEU A 481 -12.64 -13.37 31.52
N GLN A 482 -11.75 -14.35 31.65
CA GLN A 482 -11.76 -15.53 30.79
C GLN A 482 -13.08 -16.30 30.96
N SER A 483 -13.75 -16.57 29.84
CA SER A 483 -15.04 -17.27 29.84
C SER A 483 -14.88 -18.75 30.16
N THR A 484 -15.06 -19.12 31.43
CA THR A 484 -15.23 -20.53 31.84
C THR A 484 -16.55 -21.06 31.26
N TRP A 485 -16.50 -22.19 30.55
CA TRP A 485 -17.71 -22.84 30.03
C TRP A 485 -18.59 -23.38 31.17
N GLY A 486 -19.84 -22.93 31.22
CA GLY A 486 -20.94 -23.59 31.93
C GLY A 486 -22.06 -23.92 30.93
N SER A 487 -22.55 -25.15 30.94
CA SER A 487 -23.52 -25.66 29.95
C SER A 487 -24.81 -26.13 30.62
N THR A 488 -25.91 -25.41 30.41
CA THR A 488 -27.27 -25.88 30.71
C THR A 488 -28.27 -25.36 29.67
N ASN A 489 -29.15 -26.25 29.20
CA ASN A 489 -30.32 -25.90 28.39
C ASN A 489 -31.49 -25.50 29.30
N SER A 490 -32.27 -24.49 28.92
CA SER A 490 -33.72 -24.45 29.21
C SER A 490 -34.48 -23.58 28.19
N ARG A 491 -35.81 -23.47 28.33
CA ARG A 491 -36.75 -23.08 27.26
C ARG A 491 -37.67 -21.92 27.65
N LYS A 492 -37.94 -21.06 26.64
CA LYS A 492 -39.21 -20.33 26.34
C LYS A 492 -39.83 -19.35 27.37
N SER A 493 -40.53 -18.36 26.78
CA SER A 493 -41.64 -17.52 27.30
C SER A 493 -41.37 -16.62 28.52
N SER A 494 -41.69 -15.31 28.58
CA SER A 494 -42.63 -14.38 27.90
C SER A 494 -43.94 -14.06 28.67
N ALA A 495 -43.82 -13.09 29.59
CA ALA A 495 -44.81 -12.13 30.11
C ALA A 495 -43.94 -10.98 30.71
N GLU A 496 -44.10 -9.69 30.41
CA GLU A 496 -45.22 -8.75 30.69
C GLU A 496 -45.32 -8.31 32.16
N THR A 497 -45.63 -7.00 32.33
CA THR A 497 -46.08 -6.28 33.55
C THR A 497 -45.19 -6.29 34.82
N GLU A 498 -45.22 -5.30 35.73
CA GLU A 498 -45.46 -3.83 35.66
C GLU A 498 -45.14 -3.19 37.05
N PHE A 499 -44.73 -1.91 37.13
CA PHE A 499 -44.60 -1.11 38.39
C PHE A 499 -43.65 -1.71 39.48
N SER A 500 -43.38 -1.09 40.63
CA SER A 500 -42.86 0.27 40.90
C SER A 500 -42.14 0.31 42.27
N ASP A 501 -41.39 1.39 42.55
CA ASP A 501 -41.07 1.96 43.88
C ASP A 501 -40.26 1.10 44.88
N ASP A 502 -39.67 1.63 45.98
CA ASP A 502 -38.96 2.90 46.20
C ASP A 502 -38.08 2.77 47.48
N SER A 503 -36.99 3.53 47.58
CA SER A 503 -36.22 3.79 48.83
C SER A 503 -35.48 2.56 49.43
N SER A 504 -34.59 2.66 50.42
CA SER A 504 -33.68 3.74 50.87
C SER A 504 -32.58 3.14 51.80
N ASN A 505 -31.51 3.91 52.06
CA ASN A 505 -30.63 3.90 53.27
C ASN A 505 -30.06 2.55 53.78
N ALA A 506 -28.73 2.35 53.78
CA ALA A 506 -27.78 2.69 54.87
C ALA A 506 -27.74 1.64 56.02
N GLU A 507 -26.68 1.43 56.83
CA GLU A 507 -25.33 2.00 56.91
C GLU A 507 -24.37 1.06 57.70
N LYS A 508 -23.08 0.96 57.32
CA LYS A 508 -21.95 0.42 58.15
C LYS A 508 -22.15 -1.06 58.63
N VAL A 509 -21.24 -1.78 59.33
CA VAL A 509 -20.01 -1.49 60.11
C VAL A 509 -18.94 -2.59 59.86
N LEU A 510 -17.66 -2.26 60.07
CA LEU A 510 -16.49 -3.15 60.12
C LEU A 510 -16.66 -4.40 61.01
N LYS A 511 -15.91 -5.48 60.69
CA LYS A 511 -14.91 -6.06 61.63
C LYS A 511 -13.80 -6.88 60.95
N LYS A 512 -12.76 -7.18 61.73
CA LYS A 512 -11.36 -7.44 61.32
C LYS A 512 -10.80 -8.65 62.08
N SER A 513 -10.17 -9.60 61.38
CA SER A 513 -9.23 -10.58 61.96
C SER A 513 -8.36 -11.27 60.89
N MET A 514 -7.21 -11.81 61.31
CA MET A 514 -6.31 -12.68 60.51
C MET A 514 -6.07 -14.01 61.26
N PRO A 515 -4.98 -14.78 61.02
CA PRO A 515 -5.00 -16.15 60.49
C PRO A 515 -4.76 -17.22 61.59
N PRO A 516 -4.47 -18.50 61.26
CA PRO A 516 -3.04 -18.87 61.09
C PRO A 516 -2.70 -20.10 60.19
N ALA A 517 -1.38 -20.22 59.91
CA ALA A 517 -0.54 -21.44 59.85
C ALA A 517 -0.73 -22.60 58.83
N PHE A 518 0.38 -22.85 58.10
CA PHE A 518 1.07 -24.13 57.81
C PHE A 518 0.34 -25.49 57.94
N TYR A 519 0.52 -26.37 56.94
CA TYR A 519 1.47 -27.51 57.04
C TYR A 519 1.83 -28.09 55.65
N GLN A 520 2.82 -28.99 55.57
CA GLN A 520 3.42 -29.55 54.33
C GLN A 520 3.39 -31.12 54.29
N PRO A 521 3.90 -31.82 53.23
CA PRO A 521 3.18 -32.97 52.64
C PRO A 521 3.81 -34.36 52.92
N ARG A 522 3.17 -35.44 52.41
CA ARG A 522 3.83 -36.74 52.14
C ARG A 522 3.19 -37.53 50.98
N LYS A 523 3.89 -38.58 50.52
CA LYS A 523 3.67 -39.36 49.27
C LYS A 523 3.23 -40.82 49.57
N TYR A 524 3.27 -41.69 48.53
CA TYR A 524 3.20 -43.19 48.49
C TYR A 524 1.80 -43.79 48.18
N LYS A 525 1.63 -44.92 47.45
CA LYS A 525 2.43 -45.64 46.41
C LYS A 525 1.53 -46.66 45.66
N LEU A 526 1.99 -47.17 44.50
CA LEU A 526 1.40 -48.25 43.66
C LEU A 526 0.93 -49.54 44.39
N LYS A 527 -0.08 -50.24 43.81
CA LYS A 527 0.09 -51.61 43.20
C LYS A 527 -1.13 -52.14 42.40
N ASN A 528 -0.93 -53.25 41.68
CA ASN A 528 -1.80 -53.82 40.62
C ASN A 528 -2.60 -55.07 41.05
N LYS A 529 -3.71 -55.38 40.33
CA LYS A 529 -4.29 -56.71 39.93
C LYS A 529 -5.72 -56.50 39.34
N LEU A 530 -6.42 -57.43 38.68
CA LEU A 530 -6.16 -58.34 37.53
C LEU A 530 -7.45 -59.18 37.27
N HIS A 531 -7.75 -59.57 36.01
CA HIS A 531 -8.80 -60.54 35.56
C HIS A 531 -10.31 -60.17 35.72
N CYS A 532 -11.31 -60.87 35.13
CA CYS A 532 -11.50 -61.56 33.81
C CYS A 532 -12.86 -62.34 33.75
N LYS A 533 -13.67 -62.23 32.66
CA LYS A 533 -14.67 -63.19 32.04
C LYS A 533 -15.56 -62.44 30.99
N ARG A 534 -15.86 -62.95 29.77
CA ARG A 534 -16.89 -63.95 29.29
C ARG A 534 -18.34 -63.54 29.63
N THR A 535 -19.37 -63.63 28.77
CA THR A 535 -19.77 -64.49 27.60
C THR A 535 -19.83 -63.72 26.25
N SER A 536 -20.04 -64.23 25.00
CA SER A 536 -20.82 -65.33 24.37
C SER A 536 -22.36 -65.04 24.28
N ASP A 537 -23.12 -65.29 23.20
CA ASP A 537 -22.98 -66.16 21.98
C ASP A 537 -23.68 -65.61 20.70
N ASP A 538 -23.44 -66.25 19.54
CA ASP A 538 -24.27 -66.38 18.30
C ASP A 538 -24.71 -65.12 17.48
N LYS A 539 -24.97 -65.16 16.15
CA LYS A 539 -24.91 -66.26 15.15
C LYS A 539 -24.49 -65.75 13.74
N SER A 540 -24.32 -66.69 12.80
CA SER A 540 -23.77 -66.54 11.44
C SER A 540 -24.74 -66.03 10.36
N ASP A 541 -24.20 -65.54 9.22
CA ASP A 541 -24.65 -66.05 7.92
C ASP A 541 -23.54 -66.10 6.82
N GLN A 542 -23.86 -66.74 5.70
CA GLN A 542 -22.96 -67.25 4.63
C GLN A 542 -22.86 -66.34 3.37
N SER A 543 -22.04 -66.56 2.33
CA SER A 543 -20.67 -67.11 2.18
C SER A 543 -20.17 -66.89 0.72
N SER A 544 -18.85 -66.99 0.46
CA SER A 544 -18.22 -67.10 -0.89
C SER A 544 -18.35 -65.86 -1.82
N VAL A 545 -17.50 -65.62 -2.85
CA VAL A 545 -16.67 -66.53 -3.66
C VAL A 545 -15.20 -66.09 -3.84
N LYS A 546 -14.31 -67.08 -3.78
CA LYS A 546 -12.93 -67.18 -4.33
C LYS A 546 -12.87 -66.78 -5.83
N SER A 547 -11.74 -66.44 -6.50
CA SER A 547 -10.29 -66.25 -6.19
C SER A 547 -9.72 -65.34 -7.34
N THR A 548 -8.45 -65.26 -7.82
CA THR A 548 -7.23 -66.10 -7.72
C THR A 548 -5.95 -65.33 -8.12
N ASP A 549 -4.83 -65.93 -7.73
CA ASP A 549 -3.41 -65.83 -8.14
C ASP A 549 -3.13 -65.58 -9.66
N SER A 550 -1.93 -65.23 -10.15
CA SER A 550 -0.58 -65.62 -9.66
C SER A 550 0.60 -64.69 -10.12
N SER A 551 1.83 -65.11 -9.81
CA SER A 551 3.15 -64.48 -10.01
C SER A 551 3.62 -64.47 -11.50
N SER A 552 4.80 -63.97 -11.94
CA SER A 552 6.16 -63.90 -11.35
C SER A 552 7.10 -62.90 -12.08
N TYR A 553 8.32 -62.68 -11.56
CA TYR A 553 9.44 -61.97 -12.23
C TYR A 553 10.08 -62.77 -13.38
N PRO A 554 10.90 -62.15 -14.27
CA PRO A 554 12.36 -62.28 -14.11
C PRO A 554 13.22 -61.05 -14.50
N SER A 555 14.54 -61.17 -14.32
CA SER A 555 15.65 -60.31 -14.80
C SER A 555 16.92 -61.21 -14.88
N PRO A 556 18.14 -60.80 -15.35
CA PRO A 556 18.59 -59.55 -16.00
C PRO A 556 19.54 -59.77 -17.24
N CYS A 557 20.18 -58.68 -17.73
CA CYS A 557 21.50 -58.62 -18.44
C CYS A 557 21.72 -59.24 -19.85
N THR A 558 22.23 -58.42 -20.79
CA THR A 558 23.47 -58.65 -21.61
C THR A 558 23.80 -57.48 -22.56
N SER A 559 25.00 -57.49 -23.17
CA SER A 559 25.48 -56.61 -24.27
C SER A 559 26.50 -57.42 -25.10
N PRO A 560 26.78 -57.13 -26.40
CA PRO A 560 27.93 -56.25 -26.72
C PRO A 560 27.99 -55.54 -28.12
N SER A 561 28.92 -54.58 -28.24
CA SER A 561 29.78 -54.25 -29.41
C SER A 561 29.22 -53.62 -30.71
N SER A 562 30.13 -52.99 -31.48
CA SER A 562 29.92 -52.14 -32.68
C SER A 562 30.79 -52.60 -33.87
N PRO A 563 30.72 -51.92 -35.04
CA PRO A 563 31.99 -51.58 -35.73
C PRO A 563 32.08 -50.21 -36.47
N ALA A 564 33.28 -49.61 -36.38
CA ALA A 564 34.06 -48.89 -37.42
C ALA A 564 33.54 -47.68 -38.25
N SER A 565 34.05 -46.48 -37.91
CA SER A 565 34.90 -45.58 -38.75
C SER A 565 34.53 -45.19 -40.20
N VAL A 566 34.30 -43.88 -40.43
CA VAL A 566 34.90 -43.08 -41.54
C VAL A 566 35.29 -41.67 -41.02
N LYS A 567 36.23 -40.98 -41.70
CA LYS A 567 36.85 -39.69 -41.32
C LYS A 567 35.95 -38.46 -41.53
N GLY A 568 36.24 -37.40 -40.77
CA GLY A 568 35.45 -36.18 -40.66
C GLY A 568 35.34 -35.27 -41.90
N SER A 569 34.42 -34.31 -41.78
CA SER A 569 34.16 -33.22 -42.73
C SER A 569 34.22 -31.86 -42.02
N LYS A 570 34.44 -30.79 -42.80
CA LYS A 570 34.66 -29.42 -42.29
C LYS A 570 33.35 -28.75 -41.85
N SER A 571 33.48 -27.70 -41.03
CA SER A 571 32.41 -26.73 -40.81
C SER A 571 31.91 -26.13 -42.13
N PRO A 572 30.59 -26.00 -42.34
CA PRO A 572 30.07 -25.31 -43.52
C PRO A 572 30.27 -23.80 -43.36
N SER A 573 30.97 -23.17 -44.31
CA SER A 573 30.96 -21.73 -44.48
C SER A 573 29.57 -21.24 -44.92
N PRO A 574 29.08 -20.07 -44.46
CA PRO A 574 27.79 -19.55 -44.87
C PRO A 574 27.70 -19.34 -46.39
N ARG A 575 26.54 -19.66 -46.98
CA ARG A 575 26.19 -19.23 -48.34
C ARG A 575 25.68 -17.78 -48.29
N PRO A 576 25.98 -16.94 -49.30
CA PRO A 576 25.45 -15.57 -49.36
C PRO A 576 23.91 -15.58 -49.53
N ASN A 577 23.28 -14.46 -49.18
CA ASN A 577 21.83 -14.20 -49.29
C ASN A 577 20.91 -15.14 -48.49
N THR A 578 21.17 -15.24 -47.18
CA THR A 578 20.11 -15.42 -46.17
C THR A 578 20.19 -14.24 -45.19
N PRO A 579 19.05 -13.65 -44.75
CA PRO A 579 19.07 -12.46 -43.92
C PRO A 579 19.60 -12.76 -42.51
N VAL A 580 20.33 -11.82 -41.92
CA VAL A 580 20.69 -11.84 -40.50
C VAL A 580 19.58 -11.14 -39.71
N ARG A 581 19.05 -11.77 -38.65
CA ARG A 581 17.94 -11.23 -37.87
C ARG A 581 18.37 -10.93 -36.43
N TYR A 582 17.84 -9.85 -35.87
CA TYR A 582 18.24 -9.32 -34.56
C TYR A 582 17.02 -9.14 -33.66
N PHE A 583 17.07 -9.69 -32.44
CA PHE A 583 15.97 -9.62 -31.48
C PHE A 583 16.43 -9.07 -30.12
N ILE A 584 15.58 -8.25 -29.51
CA ILE A 584 15.72 -7.76 -28.14
C ILE A 584 15.00 -8.72 -27.19
N LEU A 585 15.74 -9.32 -26.27
CA LEU A 585 15.19 -10.17 -25.20
C LEU A 585 15.32 -9.45 -23.85
N LYS A 586 14.20 -9.33 -23.12
CA LYS A 586 14.14 -8.57 -21.86
C LYS A 586 14.06 -9.50 -20.65
N SER A 587 15.11 -9.51 -19.84
CA SER A 587 15.12 -10.25 -18.57
C SER A 587 14.50 -9.43 -17.43
N SER A 588 13.83 -10.10 -16.49
CA SER A 588 13.30 -9.51 -15.26
C SER A 588 14.34 -9.36 -14.14
N ASN A 589 15.51 -9.99 -14.26
CA ASN A 589 16.64 -9.87 -13.33
C ASN A 589 17.99 -10.03 -14.06
N LEU A 590 19.10 -9.73 -13.38
CA LEU A 590 20.45 -9.99 -13.89
C LEU A 590 20.82 -11.48 -13.81
N GLN A 591 20.36 -12.18 -12.76
CA GLN A 591 20.68 -13.58 -12.50
C GLN A 591 20.38 -14.54 -13.67
N ASN A 592 19.31 -14.31 -14.45
CA ASN A 592 19.04 -15.11 -15.64
C ASN A 592 20.13 -14.92 -16.71
N ILE A 593 20.70 -13.72 -16.85
CA ILE A 593 21.83 -13.45 -17.75
C ILE A 593 23.05 -14.24 -17.29
N ASP A 594 23.36 -14.19 -15.99
CA ASP A 594 24.52 -14.91 -15.42
C ASP A 594 24.38 -16.43 -15.64
N ILE A 595 23.20 -16.99 -15.38
CA ILE A 595 22.86 -18.40 -15.66
C ILE A 595 23.03 -18.73 -17.15
N SER A 596 22.58 -17.84 -18.05
CA SER A 596 22.71 -18.03 -19.50
C SER A 596 24.17 -17.98 -19.97
N GLN A 597 24.95 -17.02 -19.46
CA GLN A 597 26.37 -16.84 -19.78
C GLN A 597 27.25 -17.98 -19.23
N GLN A 598 26.78 -18.70 -18.21
CA GLN A 598 27.44 -19.89 -17.66
C GLN A 598 27.02 -21.19 -18.36
N LYS A 599 25.71 -21.38 -18.62
CA LYS A 599 25.15 -22.65 -19.13
C LYS A 599 24.96 -22.71 -20.65
N GLY A 600 25.12 -21.60 -21.37
CA GLY A 600 24.93 -21.56 -22.83
C GLY A 600 23.49 -21.82 -23.28
N ILE A 601 22.50 -21.45 -22.45
CA ILE A 601 21.07 -21.66 -22.71
C ILE A 601 20.23 -20.42 -22.42
N TRP A 602 19.08 -20.29 -23.07
CA TRP A 602 18.05 -19.31 -22.75
C TRP A 602 16.66 -19.95 -22.74
N SER A 603 15.68 -19.25 -22.17
CA SER A 603 14.26 -19.56 -22.30
C SER A 603 13.47 -18.25 -22.41
N THR A 604 12.53 -18.21 -23.35
CA THR A 604 11.79 -17.00 -23.74
C THR A 604 10.33 -17.06 -23.26
N MET A 605 9.56 -15.99 -23.46
CA MET A 605 8.10 -16.04 -23.27
C MET A 605 7.46 -16.91 -24.36
N PRO A 606 6.46 -17.78 -24.07
CA PRO A 606 5.81 -18.61 -25.09
C PRO A 606 5.29 -17.86 -26.33
N SER A 607 4.89 -16.58 -26.17
CA SER A 607 4.52 -15.68 -27.28
C SER A 607 5.62 -15.44 -28.32
N ASN A 608 6.87 -15.67 -27.95
CA ASN A 608 8.05 -15.37 -28.75
C ASN A 608 8.60 -16.64 -29.42
N GLU A 609 8.21 -17.83 -28.96
CA GLU A 609 8.81 -19.11 -29.38
C GLU A 609 8.67 -19.32 -30.89
N GLN A 610 7.45 -19.25 -31.41
CA GLN A 610 7.16 -19.39 -32.83
C GLN A 610 7.96 -18.37 -33.66
N LYS A 611 8.08 -17.11 -33.20
CA LYS A 611 8.80 -16.06 -33.94
C LYS A 611 10.31 -16.31 -33.99
N LEU A 612 10.92 -16.72 -32.88
CA LEU A 612 12.36 -17.03 -32.82
C LEU A 612 12.70 -18.33 -33.56
N ASN A 613 11.84 -19.35 -33.47
CA ASN A 613 12.01 -20.60 -34.22
C ASN A 613 11.88 -20.38 -35.73
N ASN A 614 10.83 -19.68 -36.18
CA ASN A 614 10.71 -19.26 -37.59
C ASN A 614 11.97 -18.51 -38.04
N ALA A 615 12.44 -17.52 -37.28
CA ALA A 615 13.68 -16.82 -37.59
C ALA A 615 14.90 -17.76 -37.66
N PHE A 616 15.00 -18.76 -36.78
CA PHE A 616 16.11 -19.73 -36.76
C PHE A 616 16.10 -20.68 -37.96
N TRP A 617 14.94 -21.05 -38.49
CA TRP A 617 14.83 -21.90 -39.69
C TRP A 617 14.90 -21.08 -41.00
N GLU A 618 14.45 -19.83 -41.00
CA GLU A 618 14.43 -18.92 -42.17
C GLU A 618 15.77 -18.20 -42.42
N SER A 619 16.70 -18.19 -41.45
CA SER A 619 17.89 -17.32 -41.43
C SER A 619 19.18 -18.09 -41.14
N SER A 620 20.31 -17.65 -41.71
CA SER A 620 21.62 -18.24 -41.38
C SER A 620 22.17 -17.80 -40.02
N LEU A 621 21.75 -16.65 -39.51
CA LEU A 621 22.17 -16.11 -38.21
C LEU A 621 21.01 -15.36 -37.53
N VAL A 622 20.75 -15.73 -36.27
CA VAL A 622 19.84 -15.01 -35.37
C VAL A 622 20.63 -14.51 -34.16
N TYR A 623 20.71 -13.20 -34.01
CA TYR A 623 21.34 -12.51 -32.88
C TYR A 623 20.31 -12.09 -31.84
N LEU A 624 20.65 -12.34 -30.57
CA LEU A 624 19.81 -12.07 -29.42
C LEU A 624 20.54 -11.09 -28.51
N ILE A 625 20.06 -9.85 -28.44
CA ILE A 625 20.62 -8.80 -27.60
C ILE A 625 19.82 -8.73 -26.31
N PHE A 626 20.49 -8.96 -25.18
CA PHE A 626 19.83 -9.06 -23.89
C PHE A 626 19.81 -7.73 -23.17
N SER A 627 18.72 -7.43 -22.45
CA SER A 627 18.62 -6.25 -21.61
C SER A 627 17.76 -6.51 -20.37
N VAL A 628 18.28 -6.18 -19.19
CA VAL A 628 17.57 -6.36 -17.91
C VAL A 628 16.64 -5.17 -17.67
N GLN A 629 15.37 -5.46 -17.36
CA GLN A 629 14.34 -4.45 -17.12
C GLN A 629 14.76 -3.49 -16.00
N GLY A 630 14.78 -2.18 -16.30
CA GLY A 630 15.18 -1.14 -15.35
C GLY A 630 16.70 -0.91 -15.22
N SER A 631 17.55 -1.71 -15.87
CA SER A 631 19.01 -1.58 -15.71
C SER A 631 19.64 -0.38 -16.44
N GLY A 632 18.95 0.24 -17.40
CA GLY A 632 19.52 1.29 -18.25
C GLY A 632 20.63 0.83 -19.22
N HIS A 633 20.79 -0.49 -19.39
CA HIS A 633 21.87 -1.10 -20.15
C HIS A 633 21.35 -2.27 -21.02
N PHE A 634 22.13 -2.64 -22.03
CA PHE A 634 22.13 -4.00 -22.59
C PHE A 634 23.22 -4.82 -21.88
N GLN A 635 23.03 -6.13 -21.74
CA GLN A 635 23.88 -7.04 -20.98
C GLN A 635 24.64 -8.04 -21.88
N GLY A 636 25.07 -7.55 -23.05
CA GLY A 636 25.71 -8.36 -24.08
C GLY A 636 24.73 -8.98 -25.08
N PHE A 637 25.27 -9.83 -25.95
CA PHE A 637 24.50 -10.53 -26.98
C PHE A 637 25.06 -11.92 -27.29
N ALA A 638 24.18 -12.79 -27.77
CA ALA A 638 24.47 -14.16 -28.16
C ALA A 638 23.89 -14.49 -29.53
N ARG A 639 24.39 -15.55 -30.17
CA ARG A 639 23.78 -16.20 -31.33
C ARG A 639 22.85 -17.32 -30.85
N MET A 640 21.68 -17.48 -31.47
CA MET A 640 20.82 -18.64 -31.26
C MET A 640 21.48 -19.90 -31.87
N ALA A 641 21.66 -20.94 -31.07
CA ALA A 641 22.45 -22.14 -31.43
C ALA A 641 21.63 -23.44 -31.50
N SER A 642 20.35 -23.38 -31.12
CA SER A 642 19.35 -24.41 -31.42
C SER A 642 17.98 -23.77 -31.56
N GLU A 643 17.04 -24.51 -32.15
CA GLU A 643 15.61 -24.26 -31.98
C GLU A 643 15.17 -24.43 -30.51
N ILE A 644 13.97 -23.94 -30.21
CA ILE A 644 13.32 -24.02 -28.90
C ILE A 644 12.59 -25.35 -28.77
N GLY A 645 13.15 -26.24 -27.94
CA GLY A 645 12.58 -27.55 -27.66
C GLY A 645 11.57 -27.53 -26.50
N CYS A 646 10.79 -28.60 -26.38
CA CYS A 646 9.72 -28.74 -25.39
C CYS A 646 10.20 -28.81 -23.91
N GLU A 647 11.50 -28.98 -23.67
CA GLU A 647 12.06 -29.07 -22.32
C GLU A 647 12.05 -27.72 -21.59
N LYS A 648 11.72 -27.75 -20.29
CA LYS A 648 11.66 -26.56 -19.43
C LYS A 648 12.64 -26.69 -18.28
N SER A 649 13.71 -25.89 -18.30
CA SER A 649 14.65 -25.86 -17.17
C SER A 649 14.00 -25.25 -15.93
N GLN A 650 14.26 -25.90 -14.78
CA GLN A 650 13.85 -25.42 -13.46
C GLN A 650 14.83 -24.39 -12.86
N ASP A 651 15.93 -24.07 -13.57
CA ASP A 651 16.90 -23.03 -13.18
C ASP A 651 16.28 -21.62 -13.21
N TRP A 652 15.40 -21.37 -14.17
CA TRP A 652 14.77 -20.07 -14.35
C TRP A 652 13.81 -19.77 -13.20
N GLY A 653 14.06 -18.69 -12.46
CA GLY A 653 13.37 -18.42 -11.20
C GLY A 653 11.85 -18.26 -11.32
N SER A 654 11.36 -17.88 -12.50
CA SER A 654 9.98 -17.54 -12.82
C SER A 654 9.21 -18.66 -13.52
N ALA A 655 8.06 -19.05 -12.97
CA ALA A 655 7.09 -19.87 -13.68
C ALA A 655 6.37 -19.02 -14.75
N GLY A 656 6.34 -19.49 -15.99
CA GLY A 656 5.75 -18.79 -17.14
C GLY A 656 6.66 -18.68 -18.37
N LEU A 657 7.96 -18.98 -18.22
CA LEU A 657 8.87 -19.14 -19.36
C LEU A 657 8.59 -20.44 -20.14
N GLY A 658 9.02 -20.41 -21.38
CA GLY A 658 8.74 -21.39 -22.41
C GLY A 658 9.67 -22.60 -22.42
N GLY A 659 9.92 -23.12 -23.61
CA GLY A 659 10.98 -24.09 -23.89
C GLY A 659 12.39 -23.51 -23.68
N VAL A 660 13.37 -24.39 -23.65
CA VAL A 660 14.80 -24.04 -23.55
C VAL A 660 15.49 -24.24 -24.89
N PHE A 661 16.44 -23.37 -25.19
CA PHE A 661 17.29 -23.45 -26.38
C PHE A 661 18.72 -23.03 -26.06
N LYS A 662 19.68 -23.43 -26.91
CA LYS A 662 21.11 -23.10 -26.76
C LYS A 662 21.42 -21.71 -27.33
N VAL A 663 22.33 -20.99 -26.67
CA VAL A 663 22.82 -19.68 -27.09
C VAL A 663 24.34 -19.55 -26.93
N ASP A 664 25.01 -19.13 -28.00
CA ASP A 664 26.46 -18.88 -28.01
C ASP A 664 26.73 -17.41 -27.69
N TRP A 665 27.17 -17.12 -26.47
CA TRP A 665 27.45 -15.75 -26.03
C TRP A 665 28.73 -15.18 -26.69
N ILE A 666 28.61 -14.03 -27.36
CA ILE A 666 29.69 -13.41 -28.17
C ILE A 666 30.27 -12.18 -27.45
N ARG A 667 29.42 -11.34 -26.85
CA ARG A 667 29.80 -10.28 -25.92
C ARG A 667 29.04 -10.47 -24.62
N LYS A 668 29.73 -10.38 -23.48
CA LYS A 668 29.17 -10.55 -22.13
C LYS A 668 29.16 -9.24 -21.32
N GLU A 669 29.82 -8.22 -21.85
CA GLU A 669 30.00 -6.89 -21.29
C GLU A 669 28.70 -6.07 -21.38
N SER A 670 28.50 -5.12 -20.47
CA SER A 670 27.34 -4.22 -20.50
C SER A 670 27.57 -2.99 -21.41
N LEU A 671 26.55 -2.65 -22.19
CA LEU A 671 26.48 -1.44 -23.03
C LEU A 671 25.46 -0.46 -22.41
N PRO A 672 25.87 0.68 -21.86
CA PRO A 672 24.94 1.70 -21.35
C PRO A 672 24.06 2.27 -22.48
N PHE A 673 22.76 2.43 -22.22
CA PHE A 673 21.79 2.88 -23.26
C PHE A 673 22.15 4.21 -23.92
N GLN A 674 22.86 5.11 -23.23
CA GLN A 674 23.29 6.41 -23.76
C GLN A 674 24.04 6.31 -25.10
N PHE A 675 24.84 5.25 -25.29
CA PHE A 675 25.60 5.02 -26.53
C PHE A 675 24.69 4.65 -27.71
N ALA A 676 23.50 4.08 -27.43
CA ALA A 676 22.51 3.69 -28.43
C ALA A 676 21.37 4.72 -28.60
N HIS A 677 21.45 5.90 -27.97
CA HIS A 677 20.38 6.93 -28.02
C HIS A 677 20.03 7.45 -29.42
N HIS A 678 20.93 7.26 -30.39
CA HIS A 678 20.78 7.63 -31.80
C HIS A 678 20.13 6.53 -32.65
N LEU A 679 20.04 5.29 -32.14
CA LEU A 679 19.48 4.15 -32.88
C LEU A 679 17.95 4.10 -32.72
N LEU A 680 17.26 4.34 -33.83
CA LEU A 680 15.82 4.18 -34.01
C LEU A 680 15.55 2.88 -34.77
N ASN A 681 14.43 2.21 -34.49
CA ASN A 681 14.02 1.00 -35.21
C ASN A 681 12.78 1.28 -36.08
N PRO A 682 12.89 1.32 -37.42
CA PRO A 682 11.75 1.50 -38.30
C PRO A 682 10.66 0.44 -38.11
N TRP A 683 11.04 -0.80 -37.78
CA TRP A 683 10.11 -1.92 -37.54
C TRP A 683 9.41 -1.85 -36.16
N ASN A 684 9.42 -0.69 -35.51
CA ASN A 684 8.76 -0.37 -34.25
C ASN A 684 8.43 1.14 -34.18
N ASP A 685 7.77 1.67 -35.21
CA ASP A 685 7.32 3.07 -35.33
C ASP A 685 8.45 4.10 -35.12
N ASN A 686 9.66 3.81 -35.63
CA ASN A 686 10.88 4.62 -35.42
C ASN A 686 11.24 4.89 -33.94
N LYS A 687 10.80 4.04 -33.01
CA LYS A 687 11.13 4.19 -31.58
C LYS A 687 12.59 3.83 -31.31
N LYS A 688 13.19 4.50 -30.33
CA LYS A 688 14.56 4.22 -29.86
C LYS A 688 14.71 2.76 -29.44
N VAL A 689 15.77 2.10 -29.91
CA VAL A 689 16.03 0.67 -29.73
C VAL A 689 16.00 0.23 -28.25
N GLN A 690 16.45 1.07 -27.33
CA GLN A 690 16.39 0.84 -25.88
C GLN A 690 14.96 0.59 -25.32
N ILE A 691 13.93 1.17 -25.94
CA ILE A 691 12.51 1.10 -25.56
C ILE A 691 11.82 -0.14 -26.16
N SER A 692 12.54 -0.97 -26.91
CA SER A 692 12.06 -2.23 -27.48
C SER A 692 11.48 -3.16 -26.42
N ARG A 693 10.39 -3.84 -26.78
CA ARG A 693 9.72 -4.87 -25.95
C ARG A 693 10.52 -6.17 -25.94
N ASP A 694 10.13 -7.11 -25.08
CA ASP A 694 10.60 -8.50 -25.18
C ASP A 694 10.15 -9.12 -26.50
N GLY A 695 11.02 -9.89 -27.16
CA GLY A 695 10.75 -10.49 -28.47
C GLY A 695 10.67 -9.48 -29.64
N GLN A 696 10.98 -8.20 -29.40
CA GLN A 696 10.98 -7.18 -30.44
C GLN A 696 12.13 -7.44 -31.42
N GLU A 697 11.81 -7.42 -32.71
CA GLU A 697 12.78 -7.55 -33.79
C GLU A 697 13.30 -6.16 -34.21
N LEU A 698 14.56 -6.10 -34.59
CA LEU A 698 15.21 -4.91 -35.14
C LEU A 698 15.47 -5.11 -36.63
N GLU A 699 15.32 -4.04 -37.40
CA GLU A 699 15.81 -3.98 -38.77
C GLU A 699 17.32 -4.33 -38.85
N PRO A 700 17.80 -5.11 -39.85
CA PRO A 700 19.17 -5.62 -39.88
C PRO A 700 20.25 -4.55 -39.71
N GLN A 701 20.15 -3.42 -40.41
CA GLN A 701 21.10 -2.31 -40.31
C GLN A 701 21.15 -1.73 -38.89
N VAL A 702 20.00 -1.63 -38.22
CA VAL A 702 19.88 -1.12 -36.85
C VAL A 702 20.41 -2.12 -35.82
N GLY A 703 20.15 -3.42 -36.04
CA GLY A 703 20.67 -4.51 -35.22
C GLY A 703 22.18 -4.67 -35.33
N GLU A 704 22.74 -4.54 -36.54
CA GLU A 704 24.17 -4.55 -36.78
C GLU A 704 24.86 -3.35 -36.12
N GLN A 705 24.36 -2.13 -36.33
CA GLN A 705 24.91 -0.93 -35.69
C GLN A 705 24.89 -1.02 -34.17
N LEU A 706 23.82 -1.58 -33.57
CA LEU A 706 23.74 -1.83 -32.12
C LEU A 706 24.85 -2.77 -31.63
N VAL A 707 25.11 -3.86 -32.37
CA VAL A 707 26.15 -4.84 -32.06
C VAL A 707 27.56 -4.23 -32.16
N GLN A 708 27.83 -3.42 -33.19
CA GLN A 708 29.12 -2.74 -33.39
C GLN A 708 29.48 -1.74 -32.26
N LEU A 709 28.52 -1.29 -31.44
CA LEU A 709 28.81 -0.38 -30.31
C LEU A 709 29.69 -1.00 -29.22
N TRP A 710 29.69 -2.33 -29.05
CA TRP A 710 30.56 -3.01 -28.08
C TRP A 710 32.05 -2.86 -28.41
N ASP A 711 32.40 -2.89 -29.71
CA ASP A 711 33.79 -2.80 -30.15
C ASP A 711 34.34 -1.38 -29.99
N ARG A 712 33.49 -0.36 -30.16
CA ARG A 712 33.84 1.05 -29.88
C ARG A 712 34.14 1.30 -28.39
N ILE A 713 33.44 0.63 -27.48
CA ILE A 713 33.72 0.69 -26.02
C ILE A 713 35.03 -0.03 -25.67
N SER A 714 35.31 -1.15 -26.34
CA SER A 714 36.56 -1.90 -26.14
C SER A 714 37.80 -1.10 -26.55
N LEU A 715 37.69 -0.24 -27.57
CA LEU A 715 38.75 0.69 -27.99
C LEU A 715 38.90 1.87 -27.03
N THR A 716 37.81 2.54 -26.67
CA THR A 716 37.86 3.72 -25.77
C THR A 716 38.35 3.41 -24.36
N ARG A 717 38.18 2.17 -23.86
CA ARG A 717 38.80 1.76 -22.59
C ARG A 717 40.33 1.60 -22.68
N LYS A 718 40.87 1.07 -23.79
CA LYS A 718 42.33 0.93 -23.95
C LYS A 718 43.02 2.28 -23.98
N ASN A 719 42.48 3.23 -24.74
CA ASN A 719 42.97 4.61 -24.82
C ASN A 719 42.73 5.44 -23.53
N SER A 720 42.38 4.80 -22.41
CA SER A 720 42.24 5.42 -21.08
C SER A 720 43.11 4.74 -20.01
N THR A 721 44.03 3.86 -20.43
CA THR A 721 44.91 3.07 -19.56
C THR A 721 46.38 3.05 -20.01
N ASP A 722 46.72 3.87 -21.02
CA ASP A 722 48.08 4.23 -21.43
C ASP A 722 48.31 5.72 -21.11
#